data_AF-A0A8T0IJF1-F1
#
_entry.id   AF-A0A8T0IJF1-F1
#
_cell.length_a   1.000
_cell.length_b   1.000
_cell.length_c   1.000
_cell.angle_alpha   90.00
_cell.angle_beta   90.00
_cell.angle_gamma   90.00
#
_symmetry.space_group_name_H-M   'P 1'
#
loop_
_entity.id
_entity.type
_entity.pdbx_description
1 polymer ?
#
loop_
_entity_poly.entity_id
_entity_poly.type
_entity_poly.pdbx_seq_one_letter_code
_entity_poly.pdbx_strand_id
1 'polypeptide(L)'
;MLASVLWQPNSHAVHLNIVARIREGDNNPVYGCSSRTSRAWHTTRCSDRRVSERHGASETLEPAGRKPVNGSFVAGRKRDDQLSVRNIGDESSQSANTLAGNRYSRDEGGPPRWFCPQATASSEDVPVMFYIPGMDSSGWGLQSHHESLARLFALQCLHIPVGDRTSFMGLLEMVESEVVAEARRRPSSPVYLVGEAFGGALALSVAARNPELDLILVLVNPATSFAESQLQSLVPLLSNLPWDHVFGALSLLNIILGRPLEVPQSKMETSSVDGFSKDILLWKVHMLQKAAAYANSRLHAVKAEVLVLASDNDRVLPSSKEADKLKKLIKGCRIRKFPRSGHNLLQEGEFNLATVIKAVGCYRHTSKWDPVLDYAMVTDQEITTFYDKNVKLIHQLTSPVFFSTSDDGGIVQGLSNIPTDRPIMLVGYHMFLGIELGVLVSEVFKETKILVRGLAHPGVVGKEYEGDYQPDPSNGDGVRLFGGVPSYGRTMYTLLKHGNSALLYPGGSREALHRKGEEYKLFWPEKSEFVQMAVRHGVTIIPFGAVGEDDIFNIVLDLNDLRKYPPLLELLSPKNIPVLRQNMTGEIADQQWHLPIALPKGIGRLYFLFQKPIVTAGREEEFRDREKVEDLYKHVKSEVETALLYLQEKRKEDPYRHFVSRMLYESPLGQNRQAPTFKP
;
A
#
# COMPACT_ATOMS: atom_id res chain seq x y z
N MET A 1 -17.20 4.40 -15.13
CA MET A 1 -16.31 3.21 -15.07
C MET A 1 -14.85 3.52 -15.38
N LEU A 2 -14.48 4.54 -16.17
CA LEU A 2 -13.06 4.87 -16.42
C LEU A 2 -12.39 5.72 -15.32
N ALA A 3 -13.18 6.47 -14.54
CA ALA A 3 -12.69 7.25 -13.39
C ALA A 3 -12.60 6.43 -12.08
N SER A 4 -12.86 5.13 -12.11
CA SER A 4 -12.97 4.32 -10.88
C SER A 4 -11.64 3.92 -10.25
N VAL A 5 -10.50 4.18 -10.90
CA VAL A 5 -9.21 3.59 -10.52
C VAL A 5 -8.25 4.56 -9.82
N LEU A 6 -8.44 5.89 -9.89
CA LEU A 6 -7.47 6.82 -9.29
C LEU A 6 -8.05 7.92 -8.40
N TRP A 7 -9.37 8.10 -8.35
CA TRP A 7 -10.01 9.00 -7.39
C TRP A 7 -11.52 8.73 -7.41
N GLN A 8 -12.04 7.87 -6.52
CA GLN A 8 -13.49 7.74 -6.34
C GLN A 8 -13.94 8.55 -5.13
N PRO A 9 -14.69 9.65 -5.28
CA PRO A 9 -15.75 9.96 -4.33
C PRO A 9 -16.78 8.83 -4.42
N ASN A 10 -17.17 8.25 -3.28
CA ASN A 10 -18.27 7.29 -3.17
C ASN A 10 -19.45 7.73 -4.07
N SER A 11 -19.63 7.01 -5.18
CA SER A 11 -20.57 7.35 -6.26
C SER A 11 -22.05 7.23 -5.84
N HIS A 12 -22.32 6.78 -4.62
CA HIS A 12 -23.67 6.70 -4.05
C HIS A 12 -24.12 7.97 -3.30
N ALA A 13 -23.21 8.88 -2.91
CA ALA A 13 -23.59 10.07 -2.12
C ALA A 13 -23.64 11.38 -2.92
N VAL A 14 -22.87 11.49 -4.02
CA VAL A 14 -22.66 12.77 -4.72
C VAL A 14 -23.73 13.03 -5.80
N HIS A 15 -24.22 12.00 -6.50
CA HIS A 15 -25.18 12.20 -7.59
C HIS A 15 -26.61 12.51 -7.13
N LEU A 16 -27.02 12.04 -5.96
CA LEU A 16 -28.40 12.25 -5.46
C LEU A 16 -28.56 13.55 -4.64
N ASN A 17 -27.50 14.05 -4.00
CA ASN A 17 -27.61 15.22 -3.11
C ASN A 17 -27.41 16.58 -3.80
N ILE A 18 -26.74 16.66 -4.95
CA ILE A 18 -26.52 17.94 -5.64
C ILE A 18 -27.82 18.47 -6.26
N VAL A 19 -28.69 17.58 -6.78
CA VAL A 19 -29.99 17.98 -7.33
C VAL A 19 -31.00 18.32 -6.22
N ALA A 20 -30.88 17.69 -5.04
CA ALA A 20 -31.73 17.98 -3.89
C ALA A 20 -31.37 19.31 -3.19
N ARG A 21 -30.06 19.60 -3.01
CA ARG A 21 -29.63 20.82 -2.32
C ARG A 21 -29.69 22.11 -3.15
N ILE A 22 -29.81 22.02 -4.47
CA ILE A 22 -30.08 23.20 -5.32
C ILE A 22 -31.58 23.57 -5.30
N ARG A 23 -32.46 22.69 -4.79
CA ARG A 23 -33.91 22.95 -4.70
C ARG A 23 -34.38 23.53 -3.36
N GLU A 24 -33.55 23.51 -2.32
CA GLU A 24 -33.91 24.04 -1.00
C GLU A 24 -33.03 25.24 -0.67
N GLY A 25 -33.48 26.41 -1.12
CA GLY A 25 -32.92 27.70 -0.73
C GLY A 25 -33.36 28.10 0.69
N ASP A 26 -32.43 28.78 1.36
CA ASP A 26 -32.60 29.75 2.45
C ASP A 26 -33.22 29.33 3.80
N ASN A 27 -32.37 29.35 4.84
CA ASN A 27 -32.39 30.35 5.94
C ASN A 27 -31.84 29.80 7.27
N ASN A 28 -30.61 30.19 7.67
CA ASN A 28 -30.32 30.90 8.94
C ASN A 28 -28.82 30.96 9.31
N PRO A 29 -28.39 31.97 10.09
CA PRO A 29 -27.00 32.40 10.15
C PRO A 29 -26.15 31.80 11.29
N VAL A 30 -24.87 31.64 10.93
CA VAL A 30 -23.60 31.76 11.67
C VAL A 30 -23.66 32.10 13.17
N TYR A 31 -23.01 31.26 13.98
CA TYR A 31 -22.27 31.70 15.18
C TYR A 31 -20.79 31.28 15.05
N GLY A 32 -19.90 32.27 15.11
CA GLY A 32 -18.46 32.09 15.02
C GLY A 32 -17.80 31.72 16.35
N CYS A 33 -16.68 31.01 16.27
CA CYS A 33 -15.71 30.97 17.36
C CYS A 33 -14.29 31.00 16.77
N SER A 34 -13.58 32.10 17.06
CA SER A 34 -12.19 32.34 16.73
C SER A 34 -11.26 31.47 17.58
N SER A 35 -10.22 30.87 16.99
CA SER A 35 -9.02 30.55 17.77
C SER A 35 -7.73 30.85 16.99
N ARG A 36 -6.79 31.39 17.78
CA ARG A 36 -5.60 32.17 17.47
C ARG A 36 -4.54 31.48 16.61
N THR A 37 -3.91 32.31 15.78
CA THR A 37 -2.61 32.14 15.14
C THR A 37 -1.49 31.85 16.14
N SER A 38 -0.58 30.92 15.80
CA SER A 38 0.73 30.79 16.46
C SER A 38 1.85 30.91 15.41
N ARG A 39 2.90 31.64 15.80
CA ARG A 39 3.94 32.22 14.95
C ARG A 39 5.01 31.21 14.57
N ALA A 40 5.50 31.38 13.35
CA ALA A 40 6.64 30.71 12.74
C ALA A 40 7.96 30.98 13.49
N TRP A 41 8.83 29.97 13.53
CA TRP A 41 10.24 30.11 13.89
C TRP A 41 11.11 30.01 12.64
N HIS A 42 11.98 31.01 12.51
CA HIS A 42 12.86 31.28 11.38
C HIS A 42 14.13 30.43 11.39
N THR A 43 14.50 29.98 10.18
CA THR A 43 15.83 29.86 9.57
C THR A 43 17.07 29.79 10.48
N THR A 44 17.84 28.71 10.34
CA THR A 44 19.27 28.69 10.72
C THR A 44 20.13 28.53 9.48
N ARG A 45 20.87 29.59 9.16
CA ARG A 45 21.93 29.64 8.14
C ARG A 45 23.25 29.60 8.89
N CYS A 46 24.12 28.63 8.60
CA CYS A 46 25.50 28.61 9.09
C CYS A 46 26.33 29.69 8.37
N SER A 47 27.08 30.48 9.14
CA SER A 47 28.20 31.28 8.63
C SER A 47 29.33 31.31 9.65
N ASP A 48 30.53 31.02 9.16
CA ASP A 48 31.82 31.17 9.80
C ASP A 48 32.02 32.51 10.52
N ARG A 49 32.73 32.49 11.67
CA ARG A 49 33.91 33.36 11.88
C ARG A 49 34.74 32.99 13.12
N ARG A 50 36.00 33.39 12.99
CA ARG A 50 37.22 33.11 13.75
C ARG A 50 37.36 33.86 15.10
N VAL A 51 38.11 33.20 16.00
CA VAL A 51 39.21 33.69 16.90
C VAL A 51 38.86 34.60 18.09
N SER A 52 39.19 34.16 19.32
CA SER A 52 40.33 34.67 20.14
C SER A 52 40.37 34.03 21.55
N GLU A 53 41.52 34.18 22.20
CA GLU A 53 42.14 33.34 23.23
C GLU A 53 41.71 33.61 24.69
N ARG A 54 42.03 32.66 25.58
CA ARG A 54 42.72 32.80 26.91
C ARG A 54 42.54 31.48 27.71
N HIS A 55 43.58 30.64 27.84
CA HIS A 55 44.61 30.59 28.91
C HIS A 55 44.19 29.97 30.25
N GLY A 56 44.93 28.94 30.67
CA GLY A 56 44.92 28.25 31.98
C GLY A 56 44.97 26.72 31.80
N ALA A 57 46.13 26.10 31.51
CA ALA A 57 47.10 25.52 32.46
C ALA A 57 46.52 24.33 33.27
N SER A 58 47.17 23.18 33.49
CA SER A 58 48.44 22.54 33.14
C SER A 58 48.38 21.10 33.73
N GLU A 59 49.18 20.17 33.19
CA GLU A 59 49.75 18.91 33.76
C GLU A 59 49.62 17.72 32.75
N THR A 60 50.63 17.47 31.89
CA THR A 60 51.87 16.63 32.07
C THR A 60 51.57 15.12 32.17
N LEU A 61 52.08 14.14 31.41
CA LEU A 61 53.33 13.96 30.62
C LEU A 61 53.15 12.88 29.50
N GLU A 62 53.59 13.16 28.25
CA GLU A 62 54.75 12.59 27.49
C GLU A 62 55.05 11.04 27.45
N PRO A 63 55.82 10.50 26.45
CA PRO A 63 55.29 9.61 25.40
C PRO A 63 56.18 8.38 25.05
N ALA A 64 55.73 7.55 24.10
CA ALA A 64 56.56 6.67 23.26
C ALA A 64 55.73 6.28 22.01
N GLY A 65 56.18 6.24 20.75
CA GLY A 65 57.48 6.41 20.13
C GLY A 65 57.55 5.50 18.88
N ARG A 66 57.46 6.09 17.66
CA ARG A 66 57.95 5.62 16.32
C ARG A 66 57.40 4.28 15.76
N LYS A 67 57.20 4.02 14.45
CA LYS A 67 57.34 4.69 13.13
C LYS A 67 56.67 3.76 12.06
N PRO A 68 56.64 4.08 10.75
CA PRO A 68 55.52 3.83 9.83
C PRO A 68 55.62 2.50 9.06
N VAL A 69 54.51 2.05 8.46
CA VAL A 69 54.54 1.03 7.40
C VAL A 69 53.74 1.51 6.19
N ASN A 70 54.41 1.32 5.05
CA ASN A 70 54.10 1.79 3.70
C ASN A 70 52.72 1.39 3.18
N GLY A 71 52.23 2.24 2.28
CA GLY A 71 51.16 1.91 1.37
C GLY A 71 51.54 0.75 0.45
N SER A 72 50.63 -0.19 0.36
CA SER A 72 50.45 -1.04 -0.81
C SER A 72 48.95 -1.11 -1.07
N PHE A 73 48.52 -0.48 -2.17
CA PHE A 73 47.22 -0.72 -2.78
C PHE A 73 47.09 -2.23 -3.03
N VAL A 74 46.19 -2.88 -2.30
CA VAL A 74 45.75 -4.25 -2.61
C VAL A 74 44.49 -4.14 -3.43
N ALA A 75 44.59 -4.69 -4.64
CA ALA A 75 43.55 -4.82 -5.64
C ALA A 75 42.26 -5.44 -5.07
N GLY A 76 41.15 -5.04 -5.69
CA GLY A 76 39.79 -5.29 -5.24
C GLY A 76 39.51 -6.73 -4.83
N ARG A 77 39.01 -6.89 -3.60
CA ARG A 77 38.06 -7.97 -3.32
C ARG A 77 36.83 -7.71 -4.17
N LYS A 78 36.66 -8.50 -5.23
CA LYS A 78 35.34 -8.80 -5.78
C LYS A 78 34.48 -9.28 -4.61
N ARG A 79 33.59 -8.43 -4.14
CA ARG A 79 32.40 -8.86 -3.43
C ARG A 79 31.44 -9.28 -4.52
N ASP A 80 31.45 -10.57 -4.83
CA ASP A 80 30.32 -11.22 -5.47
C ASP A 80 29.17 -11.26 -4.44
N ASP A 81 28.62 -10.09 -4.13
CA ASP A 81 27.30 -9.92 -3.52
C ASP A 81 26.35 -9.45 -4.63
N GLN A 82 26.35 -10.18 -5.76
CA GLN A 82 25.11 -10.32 -6.49
C GLN A 82 24.25 -11.24 -5.62
N LEU A 83 23.26 -10.65 -4.92
CA LEU A 83 22.06 -11.36 -4.51
C LEU A 83 21.39 -11.88 -5.79
N SER A 84 21.92 -12.99 -6.32
CA SER A 84 21.27 -13.77 -7.35
C SER A 84 20.01 -14.34 -6.70
N VAL A 85 18.88 -13.71 -6.98
CA VAL A 85 17.56 -14.27 -6.72
C VAL A 85 17.53 -15.61 -7.44
N ARG A 86 17.67 -16.70 -6.68
CA ARG A 86 17.42 -18.04 -7.22
C ARG A 86 15.93 -18.12 -7.51
N ASN A 87 15.58 -18.03 -8.78
CA ASN A 87 14.32 -18.55 -9.31
C ASN A 87 14.27 -20.05 -9.00
N ILE A 88 13.61 -20.42 -7.90
CA ILE A 88 13.19 -21.79 -7.67
C ILE A 88 11.85 -21.92 -8.39
N GLY A 89 11.87 -22.62 -9.51
CA GLY A 89 10.69 -22.91 -10.30
C GLY A 89 9.66 -23.72 -9.51
N ASP A 90 8.40 -23.39 -9.76
CA ASP A 90 7.18 -24.04 -9.29
C ASP A 90 7.05 -25.47 -9.85
N GLU A 91 7.79 -26.45 -9.34
CA GLU A 91 7.47 -27.86 -9.59
C GLU A 91 7.86 -28.74 -8.37
N SER A 92 6.99 -28.78 -7.34
CA SER A 92 6.75 -29.97 -6.48
C SER A 92 5.80 -29.73 -5.27
N SER A 93 5.03 -28.64 -5.22
CA SER A 93 4.25 -28.25 -4.02
C SER A 93 2.91 -29.00 -3.84
N GLN A 94 2.43 -29.75 -4.84
CA GLN A 94 1.13 -30.43 -4.77
C GLN A 94 1.13 -31.77 -4.02
N SER A 95 2.27 -32.46 -3.86
CA SER A 95 2.30 -33.77 -3.20
C SER A 95 2.62 -33.70 -1.69
N ALA A 96 3.24 -32.61 -1.21
CA ALA A 96 3.57 -32.42 0.19
C ALA A 96 2.40 -31.84 1.02
N ASN A 97 1.56 -30.99 0.42
CA ASN A 97 0.43 -30.36 1.11
C ASN A 97 -0.69 -31.35 1.48
N THR A 98 -0.87 -32.41 0.71
CA THR A 98 -1.90 -33.44 0.98
C THR A 98 -1.52 -34.37 2.14
N LEU A 99 -0.22 -34.53 2.44
CA LEU A 99 0.29 -35.38 3.54
C LEU A 99 0.50 -34.62 4.86
N ALA A 100 0.49 -33.28 4.84
CA ALA A 100 0.55 -32.42 6.02
C ALA A 100 -0.86 -32.06 6.54
N GLY A 101 -1.83 -31.85 5.64
CA GLY A 101 -3.22 -31.52 5.99
C GLY A 101 -3.95 -32.62 6.77
N ASN A 102 -3.52 -33.89 6.64
CA ASN A 102 -4.15 -35.03 7.32
C ASN A 102 -3.56 -35.38 8.69
N ARG A 103 -2.54 -34.65 9.20
CA ARG A 103 -1.84 -35.02 10.44
C ARG A 103 -2.15 -34.20 11.70
N TYR A 104 -2.92 -33.10 11.60
CA TYR A 104 -3.26 -32.28 12.78
C TYR A 104 -4.76 -32.04 13.00
N SER A 105 -5.61 -32.78 12.29
CA SER A 105 -7.00 -33.01 12.70
C SER A 105 -7.04 -34.04 13.83
N ARG A 106 -6.65 -33.64 15.04
CA ARG A 106 -7.05 -34.32 16.28
C ARG A 106 -6.89 -33.34 17.44
N ASP A 107 -8.02 -33.08 18.08
CA ASP A 107 -8.15 -32.45 19.38
C ASP A 107 -7.34 -33.27 20.41
N GLU A 108 -6.03 -33.04 20.50
CA GLU A 108 -5.14 -33.80 21.42
C GLU A 108 -5.33 -33.39 22.90
N GLY A 109 -6.34 -32.58 23.21
CA GLY A 109 -6.53 -32.01 24.55
C GLY A 109 -5.35 -31.14 24.98
N GLY A 110 -5.24 -30.91 26.29
CA GLY A 110 -4.14 -30.15 26.90
C GLY A 110 -4.39 -28.63 26.99
N PRO A 111 -3.40 -27.87 27.48
CA PRO A 111 -3.50 -26.42 27.63
C PRO A 111 -3.36 -25.70 26.27
N PRO A 112 -3.76 -24.41 26.20
CA PRO A 112 -3.45 -23.56 25.05
C PRO A 112 -1.95 -23.54 24.76
N ARG A 113 -1.59 -23.48 23.47
CA ARG A 113 -0.19 -23.58 23.03
C ARG A 113 0.07 -22.82 21.74
N TRP A 114 1.30 -22.33 21.58
CA TRP A 114 1.78 -21.74 20.33
C TRP A 114 2.36 -22.82 19.41
N PHE A 115 2.16 -22.66 18.12
CA PHE A 115 2.83 -23.48 17.11
C PHE A 115 3.28 -22.62 15.93
N CYS A 116 4.33 -23.09 15.24
CA CYS A 116 4.80 -22.50 14.00
C CYS A 116 4.29 -23.36 12.83
N PRO A 117 3.46 -22.82 11.91
CA PRO A 117 2.90 -23.62 10.82
C PRO A 117 3.92 -24.03 9.75
N GLN A 118 5.08 -23.37 9.68
CA GLN A 118 6.18 -23.76 8.80
C GLN A 118 7.44 -24.05 9.62
N ALA A 119 8.08 -25.20 9.36
CA ALA A 119 9.29 -25.63 10.09
C ALA A 119 10.57 -24.90 9.64
N THR A 120 10.49 -24.00 8.65
CA THR A 120 11.65 -23.24 8.16
C THR A 120 12.08 -22.23 9.21
N ALA A 121 13.36 -22.28 9.59
CA ALA A 121 13.98 -21.31 10.47
C ALA A 121 13.79 -19.90 9.88
N SER A 122 12.97 -19.08 10.53
CA SER A 122 12.88 -17.66 10.20
C SER A 122 14.28 -17.05 10.37
N SER A 123 14.75 -16.29 9.38
CA SER A 123 15.96 -15.48 9.57
C SER A 123 15.77 -14.57 10.79
N GLU A 124 16.82 -14.31 11.56
CA GLU A 124 16.74 -13.41 12.73
C GLU A 124 16.21 -12.00 12.38
N ASP A 125 16.28 -11.63 11.09
CA ASP A 125 15.97 -10.31 10.56
C ASP A 125 14.48 -10.02 10.29
N VAL A 126 13.55 -10.99 10.37
CA VAL A 126 12.11 -10.73 10.12
C VAL A 126 11.31 -10.51 11.41
N PRO A 127 10.35 -9.56 11.46
CA PRO A 127 9.53 -9.34 12.66
C PRO A 127 8.68 -10.58 13.02
N VAL A 128 8.37 -10.77 14.32
CA VAL A 128 7.44 -11.83 14.76
C VAL A 128 6.00 -11.37 14.57
N MET A 129 5.16 -12.31 14.12
CA MET A 129 3.72 -12.17 14.06
C MET A 129 3.06 -13.26 14.90
N PHE A 130 2.30 -12.85 15.91
CA PHE A 130 1.42 -13.72 16.66
C PHE A 130 0.01 -13.67 16.07
N TYR A 131 -0.55 -14.83 15.73
CA TYR A 131 -1.94 -14.98 15.34
C TYR A 131 -2.76 -15.53 16.51
N ILE A 132 -3.84 -14.81 16.84
CA ILE A 132 -4.78 -15.12 17.89
C ILE A 132 -6.12 -15.46 17.22
N PRO A 133 -6.57 -16.73 17.31
CA PRO A 133 -7.73 -17.20 16.57
C PRO A 133 -9.04 -16.62 17.10
N GLY A 134 -10.07 -16.76 16.28
CA GLY A 134 -11.44 -16.51 16.67
C GLY A 134 -12.01 -17.65 17.52
N MET A 135 -13.33 -17.81 17.43
CA MET A 135 -14.07 -18.79 18.22
C MET A 135 -13.88 -20.23 17.77
N ASP A 136 -13.34 -20.46 16.58
CA ASP A 136 -12.94 -21.78 16.11
C ASP A 136 -11.76 -22.34 16.93
N SER A 137 -10.96 -21.45 17.55
CA SER A 137 -9.84 -21.75 18.45
C SER A 137 -8.73 -22.61 17.85
N SER A 138 -8.79 -22.88 16.55
CA SER A 138 -7.95 -23.88 15.88
C SER A 138 -6.50 -23.41 15.72
N GLY A 139 -6.29 -22.09 15.59
CA GLY A 139 -5.02 -21.51 15.17
C GLY A 139 -4.73 -21.67 13.67
N TRP A 140 -5.64 -22.30 12.91
CA TRP A 140 -5.51 -22.57 11.47
C TRP A 140 -6.31 -21.60 10.60
N GLY A 141 -6.93 -20.55 11.16
CA GLY A 141 -7.62 -19.54 10.35
C GLY A 141 -6.73 -18.83 9.33
N LEU A 142 -5.40 -18.86 9.51
CA LEU A 142 -4.41 -18.38 8.56
C LEU A 142 -3.88 -19.45 7.58
N GLN A 143 -4.47 -20.63 7.50
CA GLN A 143 -3.93 -21.74 6.69
C GLN A 143 -3.61 -21.35 5.24
N SER A 144 -4.51 -20.61 4.57
CA SER A 144 -4.33 -20.10 3.20
C SER A 144 -3.29 -18.98 3.07
N HIS A 145 -2.85 -18.39 4.19
CA HIS A 145 -1.91 -17.26 4.26
C HIS A 145 -0.53 -17.64 4.79
N HIS A 146 -0.35 -18.86 5.33
CA HIS A 146 0.90 -19.26 5.98
C HIS A 146 2.12 -19.05 5.08
N GLU A 147 2.03 -19.41 3.80
CA GLU A 147 3.14 -19.25 2.88
C GLU A 147 3.48 -17.77 2.61
N SER A 148 2.49 -16.93 2.34
CA SER A 148 2.74 -15.51 2.03
C SER A 148 3.20 -14.74 3.27
N LEU A 149 2.67 -15.06 4.46
CA LEU A 149 3.05 -14.43 5.72
C LEU A 149 4.44 -14.88 6.19
N ALA A 150 4.80 -16.15 6.03
CA ALA A 150 6.10 -16.66 6.45
C ALA A 150 7.28 -16.05 5.65
N ARG A 151 7.02 -15.49 4.47
CA ARG A 151 8.01 -14.69 3.72
C ARG A 151 8.30 -13.33 4.35
N LEU A 152 7.40 -12.83 5.21
CA LEU A 152 7.48 -11.50 5.84
C LEU A 152 7.68 -11.58 7.36
N PHE A 153 7.25 -12.67 7.98
CA PHE A 153 7.16 -12.77 9.44
C PHE A 153 7.63 -14.13 9.95
N ALA A 154 8.20 -14.12 11.15
CA ALA A 154 8.28 -15.31 11.98
C ALA A 154 6.90 -15.55 12.63
N LEU A 155 6.11 -16.44 12.03
CA LEU A 155 4.71 -16.67 12.39
C LEU A 155 4.55 -17.63 13.58
N GLN A 156 3.75 -17.24 14.56
CA GLN A 156 3.35 -18.06 15.71
C GLN A 156 1.83 -18.03 15.83
N CYS A 157 1.19 -19.19 15.77
CA CYS A 157 -0.26 -19.32 15.83
C CYS A 157 -0.68 -19.91 17.18
N LEU A 158 -1.65 -19.26 17.85
CA LEU A 158 -2.22 -19.78 19.09
C LEU A 158 -3.28 -20.85 18.76
N HIS A 159 -3.14 -22.02 19.37
CA HIS A 159 -4.15 -23.06 19.38
C HIS A 159 -4.74 -23.20 20.79
N ILE A 160 -6.06 -23.15 20.90
CA ILE A 160 -6.80 -23.38 22.15
C ILE A 160 -7.64 -24.66 21.95
N PRO A 161 -7.32 -25.77 22.62
CA PRO A 161 -8.08 -27.02 22.49
C PRO A 161 -9.57 -26.83 22.80
N VAL A 162 -10.44 -27.60 22.15
CA VAL A 162 -11.91 -27.40 22.24
C VAL A 162 -12.43 -27.62 23.67
N GLY A 163 -11.82 -28.57 24.37
CA GLY A 163 -12.09 -28.87 25.77
C GLY A 163 -11.51 -27.86 26.77
N ASP A 164 -10.61 -26.96 26.34
CA ASP A 164 -9.96 -26.02 27.24
C ASP A 164 -10.96 -25.01 27.83
N ARG A 165 -10.74 -24.66 29.11
CA ARG A 165 -11.57 -23.72 29.87
C ARG A 165 -10.73 -22.62 30.51
N THR A 166 -9.56 -22.34 29.95
CA THR A 166 -8.74 -21.22 30.39
C THR A 166 -9.58 -19.95 30.33
N SER A 167 -9.62 -19.23 31.46
CA SER A 167 -10.40 -18.01 31.56
C SER A 167 -9.87 -16.93 30.61
N PHE A 168 -10.69 -15.93 30.28
CA PHE A 168 -10.24 -14.79 29.49
C PHE A 168 -8.97 -14.13 30.05
N MET A 169 -8.89 -13.96 31.38
CA MET A 169 -7.70 -13.39 32.02
C MET A 169 -6.48 -14.31 31.89
N GLY A 170 -6.67 -15.62 31.97
CA GLY A 170 -5.57 -16.58 31.79
C GLY A 170 -5.02 -16.56 30.35
N LEU A 171 -5.90 -16.48 29.34
CA LEU A 171 -5.47 -16.32 27.95
C LEU A 171 -4.79 -14.96 27.73
N LEU A 172 -5.29 -13.89 28.34
CA LEU A 172 -4.68 -12.56 28.26
C LEU A 172 -3.26 -12.56 28.85
N GLU A 173 -3.06 -13.14 30.03
CA GLU A 173 -1.76 -13.25 30.67
C GLU A 173 -0.79 -14.13 29.86
N MET A 174 -1.27 -15.23 29.29
CA MET A 174 -0.47 -16.11 28.43
C MET A 174 0.02 -15.37 27.17
N VAL A 175 -0.88 -14.71 26.44
CA VAL A 175 -0.52 -13.97 25.23
C VAL A 175 0.38 -12.78 25.57
N GLU A 176 0.05 -12.03 26.63
CA GLU A 176 0.85 -10.90 27.11
C GLU A 176 2.29 -11.34 27.45
N SER A 177 2.45 -12.46 28.16
CA SER A 177 3.77 -12.96 28.55
C SER A 177 4.68 -13.19 27.33
N GLU A 178 4.16 -13.85 26.29
CA GLU A 178 4.92 -14.12 25.06
C GLU A 178 5.24 -12.85 24.27
N VAL A 179 4.26 -11.95 24.16
CA VAL A 179 4.45 -10.66 23.46
C VAL A 179 5.50 -9.80 24.16
N VAL A 180 5.45 -9.73 25.50
CA VAL A 180 6.43 -8.98 26.30
C VAL A 180 7.81 -9.61 26.22
N ALA A 181 7.90 -10.95 26.27
CA ALA A 181 9.17 -11.66 26.13
C ALA A 181 9.82 -11.37 24.76
N GLU A 182 9.02 -11.41 23.69
CA GLU A 182 9.49 -11.16 22.34
C GLU A 182 9.91 -9.70 22.12
N ALA A 183 9.11 -8.74 22.62
CA ALA A 183 9.46 -7.32 22.55
C ALA A 183 10.75 -6.99 23.31
N ARG A 184 11.02 -7.68 24.43
CA ARG A 184 12.28 -7.55 25.18
C ARG A 184 13.45 -8.16 24.44
N ARG A 185 13.24 -9.27 23.74
CA ARG A 185 14.27 -9.94 22.94
C ARG A 185 14.69 -9.08 21.76
N ARG A 186 13.76 -8.34 21.15
CA ARG A 186 14.00 -7.49 19.96
C ARG A 186 13.42 -6.07 20.13
N PRO A 187 14.03 -5.23 20.98
CA PRO A 187 13.47 -3.92 21.33
C PRO A 187 13.43 -2.92 20.17
N SER A 188 14.18 -3.15 19.10
CA SER A 188 14.18 -2.30 17.91
C SER A 188 13.15 -2.70 16.87
N SER A 189 12.54 -3.89 16.97
CA SER A 189 11.57 -4.45 16.03
C SER A 189 10.15 -4.37 16.61
N PRO A 190 9.13 -4.04 15.81
CA PRO A 190 7.76 -4.18 16.27
C PRO A 190 7.37 -5.65 16.46
N VAL A 191 6.36 -5.88 17.29
CA VAL A 191 5.66 -7.17 17.41
C VAL A 191 4.27 -7.05 16.78
N TYR A 192 3.95 -7.96 15.87
CA TYR A 192 2.66 -7.98 15.18
C TYR A 192 1.68 -8.90 15.89
N LEU A 193 0.44 -8.43 16.09
CA LEU A 193 -0.68 -9.22 16.60
C LEU A 193 -1.80 -9.25 15.56
N VAL A 194 -2.06 -10.41 14.98
CA VAL A 194 -3.25 -10.64 14.15
C VAL A 194 -4.33 -11.25 15.02
N GLY A 195 -5.44 -10.54 15.20
CA GLY A 195 -6.55 -11.00 16.02
C GLY A 195 -7.84 -11.12 15.22
N GLU A 196 -8.36 -12.33 15.09
CA GLU A 196 -9.63 -12.61 14.41
C GLU A 196 -10.78 -12.70 15.42
N ALA A 197 -11.87 -11.96 15.20
CA ALA A 197 -13.06 -11.98 16.07
C ALA A 197 -12.71 -11.84 17.57
N PHE A 198 -12.85 -12.92 18.35
CA PHE A 198 -12.43 -13.00 19.75
C PHE A 198 -10.97 -12.58 19.96
N GLY A 199 -10.07 -13.11 19.12
CA GLY A 199 -8.65 -12.79 19.15
C GLY A 199 -8.37 -11.32 18.92
N GLY A 200 -9.24 -10.60 18.20
CA GLY A 200 -9.15 -9.15 18.03
C GLY A 200 -9.39 -8.38 19.34
N ALA A 201 -10.39 -8.80 20.13
CA ALA A 201 -10.62 -8.21 21.46
C ALA A 201 -9.50 -8.57 22.45
N LEU A 202 -8.94 -9.78 22.34
CA LEU A 202 -7.79 -10.19 23.15
C LEU A 202 -6.52 -9.38 22.80
N ALA A 203 -6.23 -9.21 21.50
CA ALA A 203 -5.10 -8.41 21.02
C ALA A 203 -5.17 -6.95 21.51
N LEU A 204 -6.36 -6.33 21.41
CA LEU A 204 -6.60 -4.99 21.95
C LEU A 204 -6.35 -4.92 23.46
N SER A 205 -6.73 -5.98 24.20
CA SER A 205 -6.54 -6.06 25.65
C SER A 205 -5.04 -6.16 26.01
N VAL A 206 -4.26 -6.93 25.25
CA VAL A 206 -2.79 -7.01 25.40
C VAL A 206 -2.16 -5.64 25.14
N ALA A 207 -2.55 -4.98 24.04
CA ALA A 207 -2.01 -3.67 23.69
C ALA A 207 -2.35 -2.59 24.73
N ALA A 208 -3.57 -2.61 25.27
CA ALA A 208 -3.99 -1.68 26.31
C ALA A 208 -3.22 -1.83 27.63
N ARG A 209 -2.78 -3.05 27.98
CA ARG A 209 -1.94 -3.30 29.16
C ARG A 209 -0.47 -2.92 28.95
N ASN A 210 -0.04 -2.86 27.69
CA ASN A 210 1.35 -2.65 27.30
C ASN A 210 1.51 -1.44 26.37
N PRO A 211 1.09 -0.23 26.79
CA PRO A 211 1.07 0.95 25.91
C PRO A 211 2.46 1.43 25.49
N GLU A 212 3.52 0.99 26.19
CA GLU A 212 4.91 1.38 25.90
C GLU A 212 5.60 0.44 24.91
N LEU A 213 4.99 -0.70 24.57
CA LEU A 213 5.54 -1.62 23.58
C LEU A 213 5.23 -1.16 22.16
N ASP A 214 6.17 -1.39 21.25
CA ASP A 214 5.99 -1.13 19.83
C ASP A 214 5.18 -2.26 19.18
N LEU A 215 3.85 -2.15 19.24
CA LEU A 215 2.90 -3.14 18.74
C LEU A 215 2.20 -2.66 17.47
N ILE A 216 1.96 -3.61 16.56
CA ILE A 216 1.10 -3.42 15.38
C ILE A 216 -0.01 -4.46 15.41
N LEU A 217 -1.25 -3.99 15.48
CA LEU A 217 -2.43 -4.85 15.55
C LEU A 217 -3.11 -4.90 14.19
N VAL A 218 -3.36 -6.10 13.69
CA VAL A 218 -4.20 -6.35 12.52
C VAL A 218 -5.45 -7.09 12.99
N LEU A 219 -6.55 -6.38 13.12
CA LEU A 219 -7.79 -6.86 13.69
C LEU A 219 -8.75 -7.24 12.56
N VAL A 220 -9.18 -8.50 12.51
CA VAL A 220 -10.10 -9.00 11.50
C VAL A 220 -11.46 -9.23 12.15
N ASN A 221 -12.47 -8.47 11.72
CA ASN A 221 -13.83 -8.52 12.24
C ASN A 221 -13.87 -8.59 13.79
N PRO A 222 -13.23 -7.65 14.52
CA PRO A 222 -13.02 -7.78 15.96
C PRO A 222 -14.34 -7.84 16.73
N ALA A 223 -14.40 -8.74 17.72
CA ALA A 223 -15.59 -8.98 18.53
C ALA A 223 -15.90 -7.88 19.55
N THR A 224 -15.24 -6.72 19.49
CA THR A 224 -15.52 -5.58 20.38
C THR A 224 -16.93 -5.02 20.20
N SER A 225 -17.61 -5.31 19.09
CA SER A 225 -19.03 -4.99 18.87
C SER A 225 -20.00 -6.08 19.34
N PHE A 226 -19.54 -7.10 20.07
CA PHE A 226 -20.38 -8.24 20.45
C PHE A 226 -21.71 -7.82 21.11
N ALA A 227 -21.70 -6.81 21.98
CA ALA A 227 -22.91 -6.32 22.66
C ALA A 227 -24.00 -5.80 21.71
N GLU A 228 -23.65 -5.39 20.49
CA GLU A 228 -24.54 -4.87 19.46
C GLU A 228 -24.89 -5.94 18.41
N SER A 229 -24.37 -7.16 18.56
CA SER A 229 -24.56 -8.26 17.62
C SER A 229 -25.92 -8.94 17.77
N GLN A 230 -26.40 -9.57 16.69
CA GLN A 230 -27.58 -10.44 16.77
C GLN A 230 -27.32 -11.63 17.71
N LEU A 231 -26.07 -12.10 17.79
CA LEU A 231 -25.68 -13.21 18.66
C LEU A 231 -25.90 -12.88 20.15
N GLN A 232 -25.66 -11.64 20.57
CA GLN A 232 -25.95 -11.18 21.94
C GLN A 232 -27.45 -11.31 22.28
N SER A 233 -28.35 -11.00 21.33
CA SER A 233 -29.81 -11.14 21.53
C SER A 233 -30.26 -12.59 21.67
N LEU A 234 -29.48 -13.53 21.13
CA LEU A 234 -29.79 -14.96 21.18
C LEU A 234 -29.33 -15.62 22.48
N VAL A 235 -28.34 -15.07 23.21
CA VAL A 235 -27.74 -15.68 24.42
C VAL A 235 -28.76 -16.14 25.48
N PRO A 236 -29.79 -15.35 25.84
CA PRO A 236 -30.81 -15.79 26.80
C PRO A 236 -31.61 -17.01 26.29
N LEU A 237 -31.85 -17.07 24.98
CA LEU A 237 -32.56 -18.18 24.33
C LEU A 237 -31.70 -19.46 24.39
N LEU A 238 -30.38 -19.35 24.16
CA LEU A 238 -29.43 -20.48 24.18
C LEU A 238 -29.31 -21.15 25.52
N SER A 239 -29.32 -20.34 26.57
CA SER A 239 -29.19 -20.80 27.95
C SER A 239 -30.42 -21.65 28.33
N ASN A 240 -31.59 -21.24 27.85
CA ASN A 240 -32.89 -21.76 28.29
C ASN A 240 -33.52 -22.81 27.36
N LEU A 241 -33.08 -22.96 26.10
CA LEU A 241 -33.62 -24.00 25.21
C LEU A 241 -33.14 -25.41 25.61
N PRO A 242 -34.00 -26.45 25.46
CA PRO A 242 -33.58 -27.85 25.36
C PRO A 242 -32.80 -28.05 24.06
N TRP A 243 -31.59 -28.61 24.13
CA TRP A 243 -30.70 -28.78 22.95
C TRP A 243 -30.98 -30.07 22.15
N ASP A 244 -32.14 -30.66 22.38
CA ASP A 244 -32.64 -31.89 21.77
C ASP A 244 -32.95 -31.68 20.27
N HIS A 245 -33.07 -30.42 19.84
CA HIS A 245 -33.22 -30.02 18.44
C HIS A 245 -31.85 -29.67 17.84
N VAL A 246 -31.22 -30.68 17.24
CA VAL A 246 -29.99 -30.62 16.42
C VAL A 246 -29.93 -29.41 15.47
N PHE A 247 -31.09 -28.93 15.00
CA PHE A 247 -31.22 -27.78 14.10
C PHE A 247 -30.82 -26.43 14.73
N GLY A 248 -31.15 -26.18 16.00
CA GLY A 248 -30.78 -24.94 16.69
C GLY A 248 -29.28 -24.87 16.96
N ALA A 249 -28.72 -25.96 17.50
CA ALA A 249 -27.30 -26.12 17.77
C ALA A 249 -26.43 -25.92 16.52
N LEU A 250 -26.82 -26.52 15.39
CA LEU A 250 -26.12 -26.38 14.11
C LEU A 250 -26.19 -24.97 13.53
N SER A 251 -27.36 -24.34 13.57
CA SER A 251 -27.53 -22.96 13.10
C SER A 251 -26.66 -21.99 13.90
N LEU A 252 -26.56 -22.21 15.21
CA LEU A 252 -25.70 -21.42 16.10
C LEU A 252 -24.23 -21.73 15.97
N LEU A 253 -23.86 -23.00 15.79
CA LEU A 253 -22.49 -23.38 15.45
C LEU A 253 -22.08 -22.71 14.14
N ASN A 254 -22.96 -22.68 13.14
CA ASN A 254 -22.69 -21.99 11.87
C ASN A 254 -22.56 -20.48 12.07
N ILE A 255 -23.39 -19.84 12.90
CA ILE A 255 -23.23 -18.40 13.24
C ILE A 255 -21.90 -18.16 13.99
N ILE A 256 -21.59 -18.96 15.00
CA ILE A 256 -20.35 -18.82 15.81
C ILE A 256 -19.10 -19.08 14.96
N LEU A 257 -19.18 -20.01 14.03
CA LEU A 257 -18.10 -20.34 13.09
C LEU A 257 -18.15 -19.48 11.82
N GLY A 258 -19.02 -18.47 11.74
CA GLY A 258 -19.15 -17.59 10.56
C GLY A 258 -19.51 -18.29 9.24
N ARG A 259 -20.07 -19.51 9.30
CA ARG A 259 -20.45 -20.33 8.13
C ARG A 259 -21.81 -19.91 7.56
N PRO A 260 -22.01 -20.03 6.23
CA PRO A 260 -23.32 -19.79 5.61
C PRO A 260 -24.40 -20.71 6.20
N LEU A 261 -25.60 -20.16 6.44
CA LEU A 261 -26.75 -20.92 6.95
C LEU A 261 -27.35 -21.90 5.91
N GLU A 262 -26.95 -21.80 4.64
CA GLU A 262 -27.54 -22.51 3.49
C GLU A 262 -26.74 -23.74 3.03
N VAL A 263 -26.16 -24.53 3.94
CA VAL A 263 -25.51 -25.80 3.54
C VAL A 263 -26.59 -26.88 3.37
N PRO A 264 -26.82 -27.44 2.16
CA PRO A 264 -27.74 -28.55 2.00
C PRO A 264 -27.24 -29.80 2.72
N GLN A 265 -28.14 -30.50 3.40
CA GLN A 265 -27.88 -31.69 4.24
C GLN A 265 -27.06 -32.79 3.54
N SER A 266 -27.04 -32.83 2.21
CA SER A 266 -26.39 -33.89 1.42
C SER A 266 -24.86 -33.82 1.31
N LYS A 267 -24.21 -32.76 1.84
CA LYS A 267 -22.74 -32.63 1.85
C LYS A 267 -22.12 -32.52 3.25
N MET A 268 -22.90 -32.61 4.32
CA MET A 268 -22.37 -32.63 5.69
C MET A 268 -21.89 -34.04 6.03
N GLU A 269 -20.58 -34.26 5.99
CA GLU A 269 -19.99 -35.32 6.80
C GLU A 269 -20.31 -35.01 8.27
N THR A 270 -21.07 -35.90 8.90
CA THR A 270 -21.50 -35.86 10.30
C THR A 270 -20.34 -35.91 11.31
N SER A 271 -19.09 -35.97 10.86
CA SER A 271 -17.89 -36.19 11.67
C SER A 271 -17.34 -34.96 12.40
N SER A 272 -17.79 -33.73 12.07
CA SER A 272 -17.25 -32.49 12.65
C SER A 272 -18.16 -31.79 13.67
N VAL A 273 -19.36 -32.30 13.91
CA VAL A 273 -20.35 -31.74 14.85
C VAL A 273 -20.29 -32.42 16.22
N ASP A 274 -19.71 -33.62 16.31
CA ASP A 274 -19.64 -34.42 17.54
C ASP A 274 -18.78 -33.82 18.68
N GLY A 275 -18.07 -32.71 18.44
CA GLY A 275 -17.16 -32.10 19.40
C GLY A 275 -17.70 -30.90 20.20
N PHE A 276 -18.84 -30.30 19.84
CA PHE A 276 -19.32 -29.06 20.46
C PHE A 276 -20.58 -29.28 21.31
N SER A 277 -20.38 -29.56 22.60
CA SER A 277 -21.48 -29.57 23.57
C SER A 277 -22.07 -28.18 23.78
N LYS A 278 -23.33 -28.12 24.26
CA LYS A 278 -24.01 -26.88 24.69
C LYS A 278 -23.11 -26.05 25.60
N ASP A 279 -22.46 -26.70 26.57
CA ASP A 279 -21.61 -26.06 27.55
C ASP A 279 -20.36 -25.42 26.93
N ILE A 280 -19.78 -26.05 25.90
CA ILE A 280 -18.65 -25.46 25.15
C ILE A 280 -19.10 -24.18 24.45
N LEU A 281 -20.27 -24.19 23.81
CA LEU A 281 -20.76 -23.04 23.06
C LEU A 281 -21.16 -21.88 23.98
N LEU A 282 -21.82 -22.17 25.10
CA LEU A 282 -22.12 -21.16 26.13
C LEU A 282 -20.85 -20.58 26.75
N TRP A 283 -19.86 -21.42 27.06
CA TRP A 283 -18.56 -20.97 27.54
C TRP A 283 -17.89 -20.03 26.54
N LYS A 284 -17.89 -20.41 25.26
CA LYS A 284 -17.34 -19.63 24.15
C LYS A 284 -18.02 -18.27 24.00
N VAL A 285 -19.35 -18.22 24.07
CA VAL A 285 -20.12 -16.96 24.06
C VAL A 285 -19.78 -16.07 25.28
N HIS A 286 -19.65 -16.65 26.47
CA HIS A 286 -19.27 -15.91 27.67
C HIS A 286 -17.85 -15.33 27.58
N MET A 287 -16.93 -16.06 26.95
CA MET A 287 -15.57 -15.59 26.67
C MET A 287 -15.59 -14.38 25.72
N LEU A 288 -16.40 -14.41 24.66
CA LEU A 288 -16.61 -13.25 23.78
C LEU A 288 -17.12 -12.03 24.55
N GLN A 289 -18.16 -12.20 25.38
CA GLN A 289 -18.73 -11.11 26.19
C GLN A 289 -17.67 -10.48 27.09
N LYS A 290 -16.90 -11.30 27.81
CA LYS A 290 -15.83 -10.82 28.69
C LYS A 290 -14.74 -10.10 27.92
N ALA A 291 -14.27 -10.66 26.81
CA ALA A 291 -13.22 -10.06 25.99
C ALA A 291 -13.66 -8.71 25.41
N ALA A 292 -14.86 -8.66 24.84
CA ALA A 292 -15.44 -7.43 24.29
C ALA A 292 -15.58 -6.34 25.36
N ALA A 293 -16.15 -6.68 26.53
CA ALA A 293 -16.32 -5.72 27.63
C ALA A 293 -14.96 -5.22 28.16
N TYR A 294 -13.99 -6.12 28.33
CA TYR A 294 -12.67 -5.77 28.83
C TYR A 294 -11.93 -4.83 27.86
N ALA A 295 -11.91 -5.16 26.57
CA ALA A 295 -11.27 -4.35 25.53
C ALA A 295 -11.93 -2.97 25.41
N ASN A 296 -13.27 -2.91 25.30
CA ASN A 296 -14.00 -1.64 25.16
C ASN A 296 -13.72 -0.67 26.32
N SER A 297 -13.61 -1.16 27.56
CA SER A 297 -13.32 -0.32 28.73
C SER A 297 -11.91 0.29 28.73
N ARG A 298 -11.01 -0.16 27.84
CA ARG A 298 -9.58 0.20 27.83
C ARG A 298 -9.06 0.67 26.46
N LEU A 299 -9.92 0.90 25.47
CA LEU A 299 -9.50 1.37 24.14
C LEU A 299 -8.66 2.65 24.20
N HIS A 300 -8.96 3.53 25.15
CA HIS A 300 -8.22 4.78 25.38
C HIS A 300 -6.75 4.58 25.78
N ALA A 301 -6.38 3.40 26.30
CA ALA A 301 -5.02 3.07 26.66
C ALA A 301 -4.20 2.49 25.50
N VAL A 302 -4.86 2.12 24.38
CA VAL A 302 -4.17 1.55 23.21
C VAL A 302 -3.39 2.64 22.49
N LYS A 303 -2.06 2.55 22.55
CA LYS A 303 -1.12 3.41 21.79
C LYS A 303 -0.54 2.75 20.54
N ALA A 304 -0.82 1.46 20.34
CA ALA A 304 -0.33 0.66 19.21
C ALA A 304 -0.85 1.18 17.85
N GLU A 305 -0.13 0.87 16.76
CA GLU A 305 -0.67 1.05 15.41
C GLU A 305 -1.74 -0.02 15.16
N VAL A 306 -2.96 0.38 14.79
CA VAL A 306 -4.09 -0.54 14.60
C VAL A 306 -4.60 -0.47 13.17
N LEU A 307 -4.72 -1.63 12.52
CA LEU A 307 -5.40 -1.84 11.26
C LEU A 307 -6.62 -2.72 11.48
N VAL A 308 -7.82 -2.23 11.17
CA VAL A 308 -9.07 -3.01 11.23
C VAL A 308 -9.47 -3.42 9.81
N LEU A 309 -9.63 -4.72 9.60
CA LEU A 309 -10.18 -5.32 8.39
C LEU A 309 -11.62 -5.73 8.71
N ALA A 310 -12.59 -5.06 8.08
CA ALA A 310 -14.00 -5.23 8.37
C ALA A 310 -14.79 -5.70 7.14
N SER A 311 -15.58 -6.74 7.33
CA SER A 311 -16.47 -7.30 6.32
C SER A 311 -17.85 -6.63 6.39
N ASP A 312 -18.37 -6.10 5.27
CA ASP A 312 -19.70 -5.45 5.27
C ASP A 312 -20.84 -6.46 5.26
N ASN A 313 -20.63 -7.68 4.74
CA ASN A 313 -21.62 -8.77 4.79
C ASN A 313 -21.40 -9.72 5.98
N ASP A 314 -20.76 -9.24 7.05
CA ASP A 314 -20.66 -9.97 8.30
C ASP A 314 -22.04 -10.11 8.96
N ARG A 315 -22.55 -11.35 9.02
CA ARG A 315 -23.84 -11.69 9.63
C ARG A 315 -23.75 -11.98 11.12
N VAL A 316 -22.53 -12.06 11.66
CA VAL A 316 -22.26 -12.40 13.06
C VAL A 316 -22.08 -11.13 13.87
N LEU A 317 -21.24 -10.22 13.38
CA LEU A 317 -20.90 -8.96 14.03
C LEU A 317 -21.18 -7.78 13.10
N PRO A 318 -21.55 -6.60 13.63
CA PRO A 318 -21.65 -5.37 12.83
C PRO A 318 -20.26 -4.79 12.54
N SER A 319 -19.40 -5.57 11.86
CA SER A 319 -17.95 -5.32 11.71
C SER A 319 -17.61 -3.96 11.10
N SER A 320 -18.36 -3.50 10.11
CA SER A 320 -18.10 -2.19 9.47
C SER A 320 -18.41 -1.02 10.39
N LYS A 321 -19.47 -1.12 11.19
CA LYS A 321 -19.80 -0.10 12.20
C LYS A 321 -18.75 -0.10 13.31
N GLU A 322 -18.27 -1.28 13.70
CA GLU A 322 -17.23 -1.40 14.70
C GLU A 322 -15.90 -0.82 14.23
N ALA A 323 -15.52 -1.04 12.96
CA ALA A 323 -14.33 -0.41 12.39
C ALA A 323 -14.40 1.12 12.46
N ASP A 324 -15.55 1.72 12.11
CA ASP A 324 -15.74 3.17 12.21
C ASP A 324 -15.65 3.67 13.67
N LYS A 325 -16.18 2.90 14.61
CA LYS A 325 -16.10 3.20 16.05
C LYS A 325 -14.66 3.12 16.54
N LEU A 326 -13.93 2.04 16.24
CA LEU A 326 -12.52 1.87 16.63
C LEU A 326 -11.64 2.95 16.01
N LYS A 327 -11.86 3.32 14.74
CA LYS A 327 -11.16 4.41 14.07
C LYS A 327 -11.27 5.73 14.83
N LYS A 328 -12.46 6.04 15.36
CA LYS A 328 -12.72 7.26 16.13
C LYS A 328 -12.11 7.23 17.53
N LEU A 329 -12.04 6.05 18.16
CA LEU A 329 -11.64 5.91 19.55
C LEU A 329 -10.13 5.67 19.74
N ILE A 330 -9.48 5.02 18.78
CA ILE A 330 -8.05 4.67 18.85
C ILE A 330 -7.26 5.58 17.93
N LYS A 331 -6.30 6.31 18.50
CA LYS A 331 -5.44 7.22 17.74
C LYS A 331 -4.59 6.45 16.74
N GLY A 332 -4.62 6.87 15.47
CA GLY A 332 -3.83 6.24 14.41
C GLY A 332 -4.41 4.91 13.91
N CYS A 333 -5.62 4.54 14.33
CA CYS A 333 -6.34 3.39 13.80
C CYS A 333 -6.71 3.63 12.33
N ARG A 334 -6.45 2.62 11.51
CA ARG A 334 -6.72 2.59 10.07
C ARG A 334 -7.70 1.48 9.78
N ILE A 335 -8.49 1.64 8.73
CA ILE A 335 -9.55 0.67 8.40
C ILE A 335 -9.53 0.31 6.92
N ARG A 336 -9.91 -0.93 6.62
CA ARG A 336 -10.26 -1.41 5.28
C ARG A 336 -11.57 -2.17 5.37
N LYS A 337 -12.52 -1.82 4.49
CA LYS A 337 -13.83 -2.45 4.42
C LYS A 337 -13.89 -3.36 3.20
N PHE A 338 -14.51 -4.52 3.35
CA PHE A 338 -14.65 -5.54 2.32
C PHE A 338 -16.14 -5.75 2.03
N PRO A 339 -16.72 -5.05 1.02
CA PRO A 339 -18.16 -4.98 0.81
C PRO A 339 -18.85 -6.30 0.48
N ARG A 340 -18.08 -7.28 -0.02
CA ARG A 340 -18.59 -8.57 -0.47
C ARG A 340 -18.25 -9.73 0.47
N SER A 341 -17.44 -9.46 1.49
CA SER A 341 -16.91 -10.49 2.37
C SER A 341 -17.79 -10.72 3.60
N GLY A 342 -17.76 -11.94 4.12
CA GLY A 342 -18.44 -12.37 5.35
C GLY A 342 -17.52 -12.37 6.57
N HIS A 343 -17.98 -12.98 7.66
CA HIS A 343 -17.26 -13.00 8.94
C HIS A 343 -15.86 -13.64 8.83
N ASN A 344 -15.76 -14.73 8.07
CA ASN A 344 -14.55 -15.53 7.88
C ASN A 344 -13.67 -14.98 6.74
N LEU A 345 -13.28 -13.71 6.85
CA LEU A 345 -12.50 -13.02 5.80
C LEU A 345 -11.18 -13.74 5.49
N LEU A 346 -10.51 -14.29 6.50
CA LEU A 346 -9.22 -14.97 6.33
C LEU A 346 -9.35 -16.28 5.54
N GLN A 347 -10.54 -16.86 5.46
CA GLN A 347 -10.79 -18.13 4.79
C GLN A 347 -11.31 -17.92 3.35
N GLU A 348 -11.56 -16.68 2.93
CA GLU A 348 -12.01 -16.36 1.57
C GLU A 348 -10.85 -16.46 0.56
N GLY A 349 -11.05 -17.18 -0.55
CA GLY A 349 -9.98 -17.49 -1.51
C GLY A 349 -9.39 -16.30 -2.28
N GLU A 350 -10.12 -15.19 -2.39
CA GLU A 350 -9.61 -13.97 -3.05
C GLU A 350 -8.85 -13.02 -2.10
N PHE A 351 -8.86 -13.30 -0.81
CA PHE A 351 -8.26 -12.44 0.21
C PHE A 351 -6.84 -12.93 0.54
N ASN A 352 -5.87 -12.02 0.62
CA ASN A 352 -4.50 -12.30 1.06
C ASN A 352 -4.02 -11.28 2.10
N LEU A 353 -3.77 -11.73 3.33
CA LEU A 353 -3.41 -10.86 4.43
C LEU A 353 -2.04 -10.18 4.24
N ALA A 354 -1.06 -10.90 3.72
CA ALA A 354 0.28 -10.36 3.46
C ALA A 354 0.22 -9.21 2.44
N THR A 355 -0.56 -9.39 1.37
CA THR A 355 -0.80 -8.33 0.37
C THR A 355 -1.43 -7.10 0.99
N VAL A 356 -2.45 -7.26 1.83
CA VAL A 356 -3.08 -6.12 2.52
C VAL A 356 -2.08 -5.41 3.43
N ILE A 357 -1.31 -6.13 4.25
CA ILE A 357 -0.30 -5.53 5.14
C ILE A 357 0.75 -4.71 4.36
N LYS A 358 1.21 -5.23 3.22
CA LYS A 358 2.14 -4.53 2.31
C LYS A 358 1.49 -3.30 1.69
N ALA A 359 0.31 -3.45 1.11
CA ALA A 359 -0.39 -2.39 0.39
C ALA A 359 -0.80 -1.24 1.31
N VAL A 360 -1.19 -1.57 2.54
CA VAL A 360 -1.48 -0.62 3.62
C VAL A 360 -0.18 0.00 4.17
N GLY A 361 1.02 -0.51 3.87
CA GLY A 361 2.27 0.03 4.39
C GLY A 361 2.39 -0.09 5.92
N CYS A 362 1.85 -1.18 6.48
CA CYS A 362 2.01 -1.54 7.89
C CYS A 362 3.23 -2.44 8.14
N TYR A 363 3.87 -2.96 7.08
CA TYR A 363 5.09 -3.76 7.19
C TYR A 363 6.29 -2.87 7.50
N ARG A 364 7.00 -3.16 8.61
CA ARG A 364 8.26 -2.52 9.00
C ARG A 364 9.10 -3.43 9.90
N HIS A 365 10.43 -3.33 9.76
CA HIS A 365 11.38 -4.11 10.56
C HIS A 365 11.84 -3.35 11.81
N THR A 366 11.65 -2.03 11.83
CA THR A 366 12.09 -1.19 12.95
C THR A 366 10.97 -0.33 13.52
N SER A 367 11.21 0.30 14.67
CA SER A 367 10.29 1.28 15.30
C SER A 367 9.80 2.41 14.37
N LYS A 368 10.50 2.68 13.27
CA LYS A 368 10.11 3.68 12.28
C LYS A 368 9.92 3.01 10.93
N TRP A 369 8.78 3.28 10.31
CA TRP A 369 8.52 2.86 8.94
C TRP A 369 9.35 3.68 7.95
N ASP A 370 10.06 3.00 7.05
CA ASP A 370 10.74 3.59 5.91
C ASP A 370 10.17 3.01 4.59
N PRO A 371 9.59 3.83 3.69
CA PRO A 371 8.92 3.36 2.48
C PRO A 371 9.87 2.70 1.46
N VAL A 372 11.18 2.89 1.60
CA VAL A 372 12.20 2.25 0.75
C VAL A 372 12.71 0.98 1.41
N LEU A 373 13.17 1.07 2.67
CA LEU A 373 13.86 -0.04 3.34
C LEU A 373 12.90 -1.12 3.84
N ASP A 374 11.67 -0.77 4.19
CA ASP A 374 10.65 -1.72 4.64
C ASP A 374 9.80 -2.27 3.49
N TYR A 375 10.20 -2.05 2.24
CA TYR A 375 9.45 -2.57 1.10
C TYR A 375 9.70 -4.05 0.87
N ALA A 376 8.62 -4.83 0.79
CA ALA A 376 8.64 -6.19 0.29
C ALA A 376 8.18 -6.25 -1.16
N MET A 377 8.96 -6.91 -2.02
CA MET A 377 8.69 -7.03 -3.46
C MET A 377 7.32 -7.65 -3.74
N VAL A 378 6.63 -7.16 -4.77
CA VAL A 378 5.40 -7.77 -5.29
C VAL A 378 5.66 -9.20 -5.78
N THR A 379 4.69 -10.09 -5.54
CA THR A 379 4.67 -11.46 -6.07
C THR A 379 3.98 -11.51 -7.43
N ASP A 380 4.23 -12.56 -8.21
CA ASP A 380 3.56 -12.73 -9.51
C ASP A 380 2.03 -12.80 -9.40
N GLN A 381 1.52 -13.37 -8.30
CA GLN A 381 0.09 -13.39 -8.01
C GLN A 381 -0.46 -11.98 -7.75
N GLU A 382 0.27 -11.16 -6.99
CA GLU A 382 -0.10 -9.75 -6.73
C GLU A 382 -0.09 -8.94 -8.02
N ILE A 383 0.91 -9.15 -8.88
CA ILE A 383 1.00 -8.51 -10.19
C ILE A 383 -0.18 -8.89 -11.08
N THR A 384 -0.46 -10.20 -11.21
CA THR A 384 -1.56 -10.70 -12.04
C THR A 384 -2.90 -10.18 -11.54
N THR A 385 -3.12 -10.24 -10.23
CA THR A 385 -4.36 -9.76 -9.60
C THR A 385 -4.54 -8.25 -9.79
N PHE A 386 -3.48 -7.47 -9.59
CA PHE A 386 -3.52 -6.04 -9.80
C PHE A 386 -3.78 -5.70 -11.27
N TYR A 387 -3.11 -6.39 -12.20
CA TYR A 387 -3.31 -6.23 -13.63
C TYR A 387 -4.77 -6.52 -14.00
N ASP A 388 -5.29 -7.69 -13.62
CA ASP A 388 -6.67 -8.09 -13.95
C ASP A 388 -7.72 -7.14 -13.39
N LYS A 389 -7.52 -6.66 -12.15
CA LYS A 389 -8.50 -5.77 -11.47
C LYS A 389 -8.40 -4.31 -11.93
N ASN A 390 -7.19 -3.79 -12.18
CA ASN A 390 -6.98 -2.34 -12.34
C ASN A 390 -6.47 -1.92 -13.72
N VAL A 391 -5.72 -2.78 -14.42
CA VAL A 391 -5.00 -2.39 -15.64
C VAL A 391 -5.63 -2.98 -16.89
N LYS A 392 -6.13 -4.22 -16.84
CA LYS A 392 -6.61 -5.00 -18.00
C LYS A 392 -7.66 -4.27 -18.82
N LEU A 393 -8.65 -3.67 -18.16
CA LEU A 393 -9.69 -2.93 -18.87
C LEU A 393 -9.12 -1.71 -19.61
N ILE A 394 -8.27 -0.92 -18.95
CA ILE A 394 -7.60 0.22 -19.58
C ILE A 394 -6.72 -0.25 -20.73
N HIS A 395 -5.95 -1.31 -20.52
CA HIS A 395 -5.10 -1.91 -21.54
C HIS A 395 -5.92 -2.38 -22.75
N GLN A 396 -7.05 -3.04 -22.56
CA GLN A 396 -7.94 -3.46 -23.66
C GLN A 396 -8.58 -2.28 -24.38
N LEU A 397 -9.03 -1.27 -23.62
CA LEU A 397 -9.67 -0.09 -24.18
C LEU A 397 -8.67 0.79 -24.95
N THR A 398 -7.41 0.84 -24.53
CA THR A 398 -6.39 1.73 -25.11
C THR A 398 -5.38 1.03 -26.01
N SER A 399 -5.18 -0.29 -25.91
CA SER A 399 -4.22 -1.06 -26.72
C SER A 399 -2.86 -0.35 -26.81
N PRO A 400 -2.16 -0.16 -25.68
CA PRO A 400 -0.97 0.68 -25.58
C PRO A 400 0.16 0.16 -26.46
N VAL A 401 0.92 1.08 -27.07
CA VAL A 401 2.09 0.77 -27.89
C VAL A 401 3.33 1.39 -27.28
N PHE A 402 4.39 0.61 -27.23
CA PHE A 402 5.67 0.99 -26.63
C PHE A 402 6.77 1.03 -27.70
N PHE A 403 7.64 2.02 -27.61
CA PHE A 403 8.81 2.20 -28.45
C PHE A 403 10.03 2.52 -27.59
N SER A 404 11.22 2.10 -28.03
CA SER A 404 12.48 2.45 -27.39
C SER A 404 13.55 2.79 -28.41
N THR A 405 14.40 3.76 -28.08
CA THR A 405 15.46 4.25 -28.97
C THR A 405 16.77 3.49 -28.75
N SER A 406 17.35 2.95 -29.82
CA SER A 406 18.65 2.24 -29.81
C SER A 406 19.84 3.20 -29.75
N ASP A 407 21.04 2.65 -29.54
CA ASP A 407 22.27 3.43 -29.40
C ASP A 407 22.64 4.25 -30.64
N ASP A 408 22.24 3.81 -31.82
CA ASP A 408 22.41 4.50 -33.10
C ASP A 408 21.31 5.55 -33.38
N GLY A 409 20.34 5.69 -32.47
CA GLY A 409 19.22 6.63 -32.58
C GLY A 409 18.00 6.08 -33.33
N GLY A 410 18.01 4.81 -33.74
CA GLY A 410 16.85 4.15 -34.33
C GLY A 410 15.71 3.97 -33.32
N ILE A 411 14.47 4.22 -33.73
CA ILE A 411 13.29 3.94 -32.88
C ILE A 411 12.73 2.58 -33.29
N VAL A 412 12.60 1.67 -32.32
CA VAL A 412 12.00 0.34 -32.54
C VAL A 412 10.78 0.14 -31.65
N GLN A 413 9.83 -0.65 -32.13
CA GLN A 413 8.69 -1.05 -31.32
C GLN A 413 9.13 -2.06 -30.25
N GLY A 414 8.67 -1.85 -29.01
CA GLY A 414 9.03 -2.64 -27.83
C GLY A 414 10.01 -1.93 -26.90
N LEU A 415 10.38 -2.62 -25.81
CA LEU A 415 11.24 -2.11 -24.74
C LEU A 415 12.66 -2.69 -24.76
N SER A 416 13.09 -3.26 -25.89
CA SER A 416 14.37 -3.99 -26.00
C SER A 416 15.61 -3.12 -25.75
N ASN A 417 15.50 -1.79 -25.89
CA ASN A 417 16.61 -0.86 -25.66
C ASN A 417 16.63 -0.28 -24.23
N ILE A 418 15.77 -0.76 -23.31
CA ILE A 418 15.87 -0.41 -21.90
C ILE A 418 16.92 -1.30 -21.22
N PRO A 419 17.98 -0.74 -20.61
CA PRO A 419 19.00 -1.53 -19.92
C PRO A 419 18.42 -2.22 -18.67
N THR A 420 18.70 -3.52 -18.53
CA THR A 420 18.22 -4.38 -17.44
C THR A 420 19.30 -4.74 -16.41
N ASP A 421 20.54 -4.38 -16.69
CA ASP A 421 21.73 -4.74 -15.91
C ASP A 421 22.08 -3.72 -14.81
N ARG A 422 21.33 -2.62 -14.70
CA ARG A 422 21.62 -1.49 -13.82
C ARG A 422 20.34 -0.76 -13.37
N PRO A 423 20.40 0.04 -12.29
CA PRO A 423 19.29 0.89 -11.89
C PRO A 423 19.02 1.97 -12.94
N ILE A 424 17.74 2.21 -13.21
CA ILE A 424 17.27 3.22 -14.16
C ILE A 424 16.36 4.24 -13.49
N MET A 425 16.31 5.44 -14.03
CA MET A 425 15.35 6.48 -13.66
C MET A 425 14.57 6.91 -14.89
N LEU A 426 13.31 6.47 -14.96
CA LEU A 426 12.39 6.93 -15.98
C LEU A 426 11.94 8.35 -15.64
N VAL A 427 12.10 9.28 -16.58
CA VAL A 427 11.72 10.69 -16.40
C VAL A 427 10.82 11.12 -17.54
N GLY A 428 9.61 11.58 -17.25
CA GLY A 428 8.63 11.88 -18.29
C GLY A 428 7.59 12.95 -17.91
N TYR A 429 6.59 13.07 -18.77
CA TYR A 429 5.41 13.92 -18.61
C TYR A 429 4.27 13.17 -17.92
N HIS A 430 3.71 13.76 -16.86
CA HIS A 430 2.58 13.16 -16.14
C HIS A 430 1.28 13.50 -16.87
N MET A 431 0.59 12.50 -17.41
CA MET A 431 -0.69 12.72 -18.09
C MET A 431 -1.83 12.99 -17.10
N PHE A 432 -2.97 13.45 -17.62
CA PHE A 432 -4.12 13.90 -16.84
C PHE A 432 -4.71 12.81 -15.93
N LEU A 433 -4.54 12.94 -14.61
CA LEU A 433 -4.95 11.98 -13.55
C LEU A 433 -4.08 10.73 -13.38
N GLY A 434 -3.17 10.41 -14.30
CA GLY A 434 -2.18 9.35 -14.09
C GLY A 434 -2.64 7.93 -14.45
N ILE A 435 -3.60 7.79 -15.37
CA ILE A 435 -4.18 6.52 -15.82
C ILE A 435 -3.13 5.63 -16.50
N GLU A 436 -2.12 6.23 -17.14
CA GLU A 436 -1.01 5.54 -17.78
C GLU A 436 -0.12 4.77 -16.81
N LEU A 437 -0.04 5.18 -15.54
CA LEU A 437 0.90 4.62 -14.57
C LEU A 437 0.77 3.11 -14.44
N GLY A 438 -0.46 2.60 -14.33
CA GLY A 438 -0.71 1.17 -14.21
C GLY A 438 -0.26 0.39 -15.45
N VAL A 439 -0.48 0.96 -16.64
CA VAL A 439 -0.08 0.37 -17.93
C VAL A 439 1.45 0.40 -18.09
N LEU A 440 2.06 1.56 -17.84
CA LEU A 440 3.50 1.78 -17.92
C LEU A 440 4.28 0.84 -16.99
N VAL A 441 3.93 0.84 -15.70
CA VAL A 441 4.64 0.04 -14.69
C VAL A 441 4.47 -1.45 -14.95
N SER A 442 3.26 -1.88 -15.33
CA SER A 442 3.00 -3.30 -15.64
C SER A 442 3.81 -3.78 -16.84
N GLU A 443 3.85 -3.00 -17.93
CA GLU A 443 4.57 -3.43 -19.14
C GLU A 443 6.08 -3.39 -18.97
N VAL A 444 6.62 -2.32 -18.35
CA VAL A 444 8.05 -2.23 -18.03
C VAL A 444 8.45 -3.41 -17.15
N PHE A 445 7.69 -3.71 -16.10
CA PHE A 445 8.00 -4.85 -15.22
C PHE A 445 7.91 -6.19 -15.97
N LYS A 446 6.88 -6.38 -16.80
CA LYS A 446 6.67 -7.62 -17.55
C LYS A 446 7.82 -7.92 -18.51
N GLU A 447 8.25 -6.93 -19.28
CA GLU A 447 9.29 -7.03 -20.31
C GLU A 447 10.71 -7.04 -19.73
N THR A 448 10.98 -6.22 -18.71
CA THR A 448 12.35 -5.98 -18.22
C THR A 448 12.66 -6.63 -16.87
N LYS A 449 11.63 -7.06 -16.13
CA LYS A 449 11.70 -7.47 -14.71
C LYS A 449 12.18 -6.37 -13.75
N ILE A 450 12.27 -5.13 -14.21
CA ILE A 450 12.59 -3.97 -13.38
C ILE A 450 11.29 -3.39 -12.81
N LEU A 451 11.19 -3.34 -11.49
CA LEU A 451 10.13 -2.57 -10.82
C LEU A 451 10.59 -1.12 -10.66
N VAL A 452 10.01 -0.24 -11.46
CA VAL A 452 10.25 1.22 -11.37
C VAL A 452 9.41 1.81 -10.24
N ARG A 453 10.07 2.29 -9.20
CA ARG A 453 9.44 2.79 -7.99
C ARG A 453 9.01 4.25 -8.19
N GLY A 454 7.71 4.51 -8.24
CA GLY A 454 7.15 5.85 -8.47
C GLY A 454 7.38 6.83 -7.33
N LEU A 455 7.93 8.02 -7.62
CA LEU A 455 8.00 9.15 -6.70
C LEU A 455 6.66 9.90 -6.71
N ALA A 456 5.73 9.45 -5.85
CA ALA A 456 4.37 9.96 -5.80
C ALA A 456 4.21 11.09 -4.76
N HIS A 457 3.20 11.94 -4.96
CA HIS A 457 2.84 12.96 -3.98
C HIS A 457 2.55 12.31 -2.60
N PRO A 458 3.03 12.85 -1.47
CA PRO A 458 2.78 12.27 -0.14
C PRO A 458 1.30 12.15 0.19
N GLY A 459 0.47 13.03 -0.37
CA GLY A 459 -0.98 12.90 -0.35
C GLY A 459 -1.54 11.73 -1.18
N VAL A 460 -0.75 10.76 -1.65
CA VAL A 460 -1.24 9.51 -2.28
C VAL A 460 -0.68 8.29 -1.55
N VAL A 461 0.59 8.35 -1.16
CA VAL A 461 1.33 7.23 -0.57
C VAL A 461 1.63 7.38 0.92
N GLY A 462 1.38 8.57 1.47
CA GLY A 462 1.55 8.89 2.88
C GLY A 462 0.33 8.47 3.71
N LYS A 463 0.53 8.36 5.03
CA LYS A 463 -0.55 8.01 5.97
C LYS A 463 -1.63 9.10 6.03
N GLU A 464 -1.32 10.32 5.61
CA GLU A 464 -2.20 11.49 5.59
C GLU A 464 -3.40 11.32 4.66
N TYR A 465 -3.29 10.49 3.63
CA TYR A 465 -4.39 10.21 2.70
C TYR A 465 -5.52 9.38 3.33
N GLU A 466 -5.33 8.77 4.49
CA GLU A 466 -6.35 7.90 5.12
C GLU A 466 -7.24 8.62 6.15
N GLY A 467 -7.14 9.95 6.18
CA GLY A 467 -7.97 10.80 7.03
C GLY A 467 -9.48 10.68 6.73
N ASP A 468 -10.31 11.07 7.70
CA ASP A 468 -11.77 10.88 7.66
C ASP A 468 -12.52 11.62 6.56
N TYR A 469 -11.83 12.51 5.84
CA TYR A 469 -12.39 13.30 4.75
C TYR A 469 -12.18 12.66 3.37
N GLN A 470 -11.58 11.47 3.33
CA GLN A 470 -11.23 10.76 2.10
C GLN A 470 -12.29 9.70 1.79
N PRO A 471 -12.79 9.65 0.55
CA PRO A 471 -13.94 8.80 0.20
C PRO A 471 -13.64 7.29 0.25
N ASP A 472 -12.38 6.88 0.03
CA ASP A 472 -11.91 5.51 0.22
C ASP A 472 -10.45 5.50 0.73
N PRO A 473 -10.17 4.97 1.93
CA PRO A 473 -8.81 4.93 2.49
C PRO A 473 -7.87 3.97 1.74
N SER A 474 -8.36 3.19 0.77
CA SER A 474 -7.57 2.22 -0.02
C SER A 474 -6.96 2.77 -1.30
N ASN A 475 -7.28 4.00 -1.76
CA ASN A 475 -6.79 4.46 -3.08
C ASN A 475 -5.25 4.52 -3.19
N GLY A 476 -4.54 4.69 -2.06
CA GLY A 476 -3.07 4.66 -2.01
C GLY A 476 -2.45 3.25 -2.00
N ASP A 477 -3.25 2.20 -1.81
CA ASP A 477 -2.79 0.84 -1.54
C ASP A 477 -2.06 0.24 -2.73
N GLY A 478 -2.62 0.39 -3.94
CA GLY A 478 -2.00 -0.11 -5.17
C GLY A 478 -0.66 0.57 -5.43
N VAL A 479 -0.58 1.88 -5.24
CA VAL A 479 0.67 2.63 -5.44
C VAL A 479 1.74 2.14 -4.45
N ARG A 480 1.42 1.99 -3.17
CA ARG A 480 2.37 1.46 -2.17
C ARG A 480 2.77 0.01 -2.39
N LEU A 481 1.83 -0.85 -2.79
CA LEU A 481 2.08 -2.25 -3.09
C LEU A 481 3.15 -2.39 -4.19
N PHE A 482 3.08 -1.56 -5.23
CA PHE A 482 4.09 -1.48 -6.31
C PHE A 482 5.28 -0.59 -5.97
N GLY A 483 5.42 -0.21 -4.69
CA GLY A 483 6.60 0.48 -4.19
C GLY A 483 6.61 1.99 -4.43
N GLY A 484 5.50 2.61 -4.79
CA GLY A 484 5.43 4.06 -4.82
C GLY A 484 5.84 4.67 -3.47
N VAL A 485 6.71 5.67 -3.51
CA VAL A 485 7.29 6.32 -2.33
C VAL A 485 7.02 7.82 -2.36
N PRO A 486 6.93 8.49 -1.19
CA PRO A 486 6.67 9.93 -1.16
C PRO A 486 7.83 10.71 -1.80
N SER A 487 7.48 11.71 -2.60
CA SER A 487 8.40 12.55 -3.39
C SER A 487 9.19 13.57 -2.56
N TYR A 488 9.91 13.08 -1.54
CA TYR A 488 10.88 13.85 -0.78
C TYR A 488 12.31 13.57 -1.26
N GLY A 489 13.19 14.57 -1.24
CA GLY A 489 14.60 14.40 -1.62
C GLY A 489 15.30 13.31 -0.79
N ARG A 490 15.01 13.20 0.50
CA ARG A 490 15.56 12.12 1.35
C ARG A 490 15.11 10.73 0.88
N THR A 491 13.84 10.58 0.49
CA THR A 491 13.29 9.31 0.00
C THR A 491 13.95 8.89 -1.30
N MET A 492 14.06 9.83 -2.25
CA MET A 492 14.77 9.61 -3.51
C MET A 492 16.22 9.21 -3.26
N TYR A 493 16.89 9.85 -2.29
CA TYR A 493 18.27 9.54 -1.93
C TYR A 493 18.40 8.10 -1.44
N THR A 494 17.56 7.68 -0.49
CA THR A 494 17.56 6.31 0.03
C THR A 494 17.28 5.31 -1.11
N LEU A 495 16.32 5.61 -1.98
CA LEU A 495 15.94 4.73 -3.08
C LEU A 495 17.10 4.45 -4.04
N LEU A 496 17.75 5.50 -4.54
CA LEU A 496 18.87 5.38 -5.48
C LEU A 496 20.13 4.85 -4.79
N LYS A 497 20.39 5.24 -3.53
CA LYS A 497 21.51 4.71 -2.75
C LYS A 497 21.47 3.18 -2.61
N HIS A 498 20.27 2.63 -2.48
CA HIS A 498 20.05 1.18 -2.38
C HIS A 498 19.87 0.49 -3.74
N GLY A 499 20.20 1.16 -4.85
CA GLY A 499 20.22 0.56 -6.19
C GLY A 499 18.83 0.30 -6.79
N ASN A 500 17.78 0.96 -6.30
CA ASN A 500 16.44 0.79 -6.84
C ASN A 500 16.22 1.68 -8.08
N SER A 501 15.47 1.17 -9.06
CA SER A 501 15.00 1.94 -10.20
C SER A 501 13.82 2.83 -9.81
N ALA A 502 13.71 4.02 -10.43
CA ALA A 502 12.74 5.04 -10.08
C ALA A 502 11.91 5.49 -11.28
N LEU A 503 10.69 5.96 -11.01
CA LEU A 503 9.85 6.69 -11.96
C LEU A 503 9.58 8.09 -11.40
N LEU A 504 9.90 9.13 -12.18
CA LEU A 504 9.80 10.52 -11.79
C LEU A 504 9.07 11.36 -12.84
N TYR A 505 8.11 12.14 -12.38
CA TYR A 505 7.50 13.22 -13.14
C TYR A 505 7.88 14.55 -12.50
N PRO A 506 8.83 15.32 -13.08
CA PRO A 506 9.33 16.53 -12.42
C PRO A 506 8.27 17.60 -12.19
N GLY A 507 7.24 17.72 -13.05
CA GLY A 507 6.13 18.65 -12.79
C GLY A 507 5.16 18.16 -11.73
N GLY A 508 5.04 16.84 -11.53
CA GLY A 508 4.28 16.22 -10.46
C GLY A 508 2.78 16.55 -10.53
N SER A 509 2.16 16.88 -9.39
CA SER A 509 0.72 17.17 -9.32
C SER A 509 0.26 18.33 -10.21
N ARG A 510 1.15 19.28 -10.55
CA ARG A 510 0.82 20.40 -11.46
C ARG A 510 0.58 19.93 -12.90
N GLU A 511 1.28 18.88 -13.33
CA GLU A 511 1.09 18.23 -14.63
C GLU A 511 -0.10 17.26 -14.58
N ALA A 512 -0.17 16.45 -13.52
CA ALA A 512 -1.26 15.47 -13.32
C ALA A 512 -2.65 16.13 -13.24
N LEU A 513 -2.72 17.38 -12.75
CA LEU A 513 -3.93 18.20 -12.64
C LEU A 513 -3.82 19.46 -13.50
N HIS A 514 -3.25 19.33 -14.71
CA HIS A 514 -3.18 20.43 -15.66
C HIS A 514 -4.57 20.95 -16.05
N ARG A 515 -4.60 22.17 -16.57
CA ARG A 515 -5.81 22.94 -16.82
C ARG A 515 -6.19 22.90 -18.30
N LYS A 516 -7.31 23.52 -18.65
CA LYS A 516 -7.78 23.57 -20.04
C LYS A 516 -6.71 24.14 -20.97
N GLY A 517 -6.41 23.45 -22.07
CA GLY A 517 -5.43 23.92 -23.06
C GLY A 517 -3.97 23.75 -22.62
N GLU A 518 -3.72 23.00 -21.55
CA GLU A 518 -2.38 22.69 -21.04
C GLU A 518 -1.95 21.25 -21.34
N GLU A 519 -2.68 20.53 -22.18
CA GLU A 519 -2.39 19.15 -22.56
C GLU A 519 -0.98 19.04 -23.14
N TYR A 520 -0.23 18.01 -22.73
CA TYR A 520 1.14 17.73 -23.16
C TYR A 520 2.17 18.84 -22.88
N LYS A 521 1.91 19.76 -21.93
CA LYS A 521 2.88 20.79 -21.51
C LYS A 521 3.66 20.37 -20.27
N LEU A 522 4.97 20.58 -20.30
CA LEU A 522 5.84 20.34 -19.15
C LEU A 522 5.84 21.53 -18.17
N PHE A 523 5.43 21.28 -16.93
CA PHE A 523 5.46 22.26 -15.83
C PHE A 523 6.61 21.94 -14.87
N TRP A 524 7.82 21.88 -15.43
CA TRP A 524 9.04 21.50 -14.72
C TRP A 524 9.59 22.66 -13.86
N PRO A 525 10.17 22.38 -12.68
CA PRO A 525 10.76 23.41 -11.83
C PRO A 525 11.98 24.05 -12.52
N GLU A 526 12.29 25.32 -12.26
CA GLU A 526 13.49 25.95 -12.84
C GLU A 526 14.78 25.20 -12.46
N LYS A 527 14.80 24.60 -11.27
CA LYS A 527 15.90 23.81 -10.76
C LYS A 527 15.33 22.52 -10.16
N SER A 528 15.91 21.39 -10.54
CA SER A 528 15.58 20.09 -9.96
C SER A 528 16.84 19.35 -9.56
N GLU A 529 16.82 18.77 -8.36
CA GLU A 529 17.97 18.06 -7.81
C GLU A 529 18.09 16.62 -8.35
N PHE A 530 17.09 16.11 -9.09
CA PHE A 530 17.06 14.70 -9.50
C PHE A 530 18.26 14.30 -10.37
N VAL A 531 18.74 15.20 -11.23
CA VAL A 531 19.91 14.94 -12.09
C VAL A 531 21.16 14.75 -11.24
N GLN A 532 21.36 15.63 -10.25
CA GLN A 532 22.47 15.52 -9.33
C GLN A 532 22.40 14.22 -8.53
N MET A 533 21.20 13.79 -8.14
CA MET A 533 21.00 12.52 -7.43
C MET A 533 21.26 11.31 -8.32
N ALA A 534 20.81 11.34 -9.57
CA ALA A 534 21.08 10.29 -10.55
C ALA A 534 22.59 10.12 -10.77
N VAL A 535 23.31 11.22 -11.01
CA VAL A 535 24.77 11.21 -11.17
C VAL A 535 25.46 10.70 -9.93
N ARG A 536 25.10 11.20 -8.73
CA ARG A 536 25.71 10.80 -7.46
C ARG A 536 25.65 9.30 -7.21
N HIS A 537 24.63 8.63 -7.73
CA HIS A 537 24.40 7.19 -7.55
C HIS A 537 24.61 6.38 -8.83
N GLY A 538 25.16 6.99 -9.89
CA GLY A 538 25.42 6.33 -11.17
C GLY A 538 24.16 5.75 -11.84
N VAL A 539 22.99 6.35 -11.63
CA VAL A 539 21.71 5.87 -12.15
C VAL A 539 21.52 6.38 -13.57
N THR A 540 21.22 5.47 -14.50
CA THR A 540 20.95 5.82 -15.91
C THR A 540 19.58 6.51 -16.02
N ILE A 541 19.55 7.71 -16.59
CA ILE A 541 18.31 8.44 -16.83
C ILE A 541 17.74 8.02 -18.19
N ILE A 542 16.46 7.71 -18.25
CA ILE A 542 15.76 7.43 -19.51
C ILE A 542 14.61 8.43 -19.63
N PRO A 543 14.78 9.50 -20.44
CA PRO A 543 13.68 10.39 -20.78
C PRO A 543 12.61 9.61 -21.56
N PHE A 544 11.34 9.86 -21.30
CA PHE A 544 10.27 9.25 -22.10
C PHE A 544 9.08 10.19 -22.29
N GLY A 545 8.39 10.02 -23.42
CA GLY A 545 7.12 10.65 -23.72
C GLY A 545 5.97 9.64 -23.62
N ALA A 546 4.82 10.09 -23.13
CA ALA A 546 3.58 9.32 -23.15
C ALA A 546 2.46 10.22 -23.73
N VAL A 547 1.64 9.69 -24.64
CA VAL A 547 0.51 10.43 -25.23
C VAL A 547 -0.75 9.59 -25.36
N GLY A 548 -1.91 10.24 -25.31
CA GLY A 548 -3.22 9.65 -25.58
C GLY A 548 -4.22 9.81 -24.44
N GLU A 549 -3.77 9.86 -23.19
CA GLU A 549 -4.65 10.00 -22.02
C GLU A 549 -5.32 11.37 -21.94
N ASP A 550 -4.57 12.44 -22.22
CA ASP A 550 -5.12 13.80 -22.26
C ASP A 550 -6.20 13.97 -23.36
N ASP A 551 -6.29 13.05 -24.32
CA ASP A 551 -7.35 13.05 -25.34
C ASP A 551 -8.65 12.37 -24.86
N ILE A 552 -8.62 11.64 -23.72
CA ILE A 552 -9.74 10.82 -23.24
C ILE A 552 -10.86 11.68 -22.67
N PHE A 553 -10.50 12.76 -21.99
CA PHE A 553 -11.44 13.64 -21.30
C PHE A 553 -11.36 15.07 -21.85
N ASN A 554 -12.51 15.74 -21.84
CA ASN A 554 -12.60 17.17 -22.03
C ASN A 554 -12.82 17.83 -20.67
N ILE A 555 -11.86 18.64 -20.20
CA ILE A 555 -11.96 19.33 -18.91
C ILE A 555 -13.03 20.41 -19.02
N VAL A 556 -14.11 20.29 -18.23
CA VAL A 556 -15.24 21.24 -18.19
C VAL A 556 -15.03 22.29 -17.11
N LEU A 557 -14.52 21.90 -15.94
CA LEU A 557 -14.12 22.83 -14.88
C LEU A 557 -12.75 22.42 -14.34
N ASP A 558 -11.78 23.32 -14.52
CA ASP A 558 -10.44 23.19 -13.94
C ASP A 558 -10.33 24.02 -12.63
N LEU A 559 -9.14 24.04 -12.02
CA LEU A 559 -8.88 24.82 -10.82
C LEU A 559 -9.25 26.31 -10.94
N ASN A 560 -8.97 26.94 -12.08
CA ASN A 560 -9.24 28.37 -12.28
C ASN A 560 -10.74 28.65 -12.32
N ASP A 561 -11.53 27.75 -12.88
CA ASP A 561 -12.98 27.85 -12.84
C ASP A 561 -13.55 27.54 -11.46
N LEU A 562 -13.05 26.50 -10.79
CA LEU A 562 -13.51 26.12 -9.45
C LEU A 562 -13.23 27.22 -8.42
N ARG A 563 -12.13 27.98 -8.55
CA ARG A 563 -11.83 29.14 -7.70
C ARG A 563 -12.88 30.25 -7.76
N LYS A 564 -13.61 30.36 -8.88
CA LYS A 564 -14.73 31.31 -9.01
C LYS A 564 -15.94 30.87 -8.16
N TYR A 565 -15.98 29.61 -7.72
CA TYR A 565 -17.03 29.02 -6.91
C TYR A 565 -16.45 28.32 -5.65
N PRO A 566 -16.02 29.07 -4.63
CA PRO A 566 -15.33 28.52 -3.46
C PRO A 566 -16.03 27.34 -2.76
N PRO A 567 -17.39 27.31 -2.61
CA PRO A 567 -18.07 26.16 -2.01
C PRO A 567 -17.88 24.86 -2.81
N LEU A 568 -17.85 24.96 -4.14
CA LEU A 568 -17.63 23.82 -5.02
C LEU A 568 -16.16 23.38 -4.98
N LEU A 569 -15.23 24.34 -4.94
CA LEU A 569 -13.81 24.03 -4.78
C LEU A 569 -13.54 23.32 -3.44
N GLU A 570 -14.15 23.76 -2.34
CA GLU A 570 -13.99 23.09 -1.04
C GLU A 570 -14.53 21.66 -1.07
N LEU A 571 -15.68 21.44 -1.74
CA LEU A 571 -16.28 20.11 -1.89
C LEU A 571 -15.39 19.15 -2.70
N LEU A 572 -14.71 19.66 -3.72
CA LEU A 572 -13.87 18.88 -4.64
C LEU A 572 -12.40 18.83 -4.24
N SER A 573 -11.98 19.59 -3.22
CA SER A 573 -10.61 19.58 -2.73
C SER A 573 -10.45 18.54 -1.62
N PRO A 574 -9.47 17.63 -1.71
CA PRO A 574 -9.14 16.76 -0.60
C PRO A 574 -8.62 17.59 0.57
N LYS A 575 -9.01 17.23 1.80
CA LYS A 575 -8.57 17.93 3.02
C LYS A 575 -7.27 17.31 3.55
N ASN A 576 -6.46 18.13 4.23
CA ASN A 576 -5.21 17.72 4.89
C ASN A 576 -4.13 17.13 3.98
N ILE A 577 -4.12 17.51 2.69
CA ILE A 577 -3.05 17.12 1.78
C ILE A 577 -1.79 17.94 2.09
N PRO A 578 -0.62 17.30 2.29
CA PRO A 578 0.64 18.01 2.48
C PRO A 578 0.94 18.91 1.27
N VAL A 579 1.21 20.20 1.51
CA VAL A 579 1.60 21.13 0.44
C VAL A 579 3.09 21.01 0.18
N LEU A 580 3.46 20.52 -1.00
CA LEU A 580 4.84 20.51 -1.47
C LEU A 580 5.24 21.88 -2.05
N ARG A 581 6.55 22.13 -2.14
CA ARG A 581 7.12 23.26 -2.91
C ARG A 581 6.64 24.65 -2.45
N GLN A 582 6.30 24.83 -1.18
CA GLN A 582 5.85 26.11 -0.61
C GLN A 582 6.83 27.28 -0.81
N ASN A 583 8.12 26.97 -0.99
CA ASN A 583 9.18 27.96 -1.22
C ASN A 583 9.40 28.29 -2.71
N MET A 584 8.61 27.70 -3.62
CA MET A 584 8.67 27.98 -5.05
C MET A 584 7.69 29.08 -5.43
N THR A 585 7.99 29.78 -6.53
CA THR A 585 7.13 30.82 -7.12
C THR A 585 6.70 30.42 -8.54
N GLY A 586 5.71 31.12 -9.09
CA GLY A 586 5.24 30.90 -10.46
C GLY A 586 4.23 29.76 -10.60
N GLU A 587 3.98 29.33 -11.83
CA GLU A 587 2.90 28.37 -12.16
C GLU A 587 3.06 27.01 -11.49
N ILE A 588 4.30 26.60 -11.23
CA ILE A 588 4.59 25.32 -10.58
C ILE A 588 4.29 25.34 -9.08
N ALA A 589 4.20 26.52 -8.45
CA ALA A 589 3.83 26.64 -7.05
C ALA A 589 2.32 26.47 -6.83
N ASP A 590 1.53 26.69 -7.88
CA ASP A 590 0.07 26.64 -7.83
C ASP A 590 -0.46 25.20 -7.98
N GLN A 591 -0.20 24.37 -6.96
CA GLN A 591 -0.47 22.92 -6.96
C GLN A 591 -1.66 22.52 -6.08
N GLN A 592 -2.67 23.38 -5.95
CA GLN A 592 -3.84 23.05 -5.14
C GLN A 592 -4.53 21.80 -5.70
N TRP A 593 -4.56 20.74 -4.88
CA TRP A 593 -5.28 19.52 -5.21
C TRP A 593 -6.77 19.78 -5.29
N HIS A 594 -7.39 19.26 -6.34
CA HIS A 594 -8.81 19.36 -6.61
C HIS A 594 -9.22 18.21 -7.53
N LEU A 595 -10.49 17.81 -7.49
CA LEU A 595 -11.07 16.98 -8.53
C LEU A 595 -11.55 17.87 -9.68
N PRO A 596 -10.90 17.82 -10.86
CA PRO A 596 -11.45 18.49 -12.03
C PRO A 596 -12.76 17.83 -12.46
N ILE A 597 -13.67 18.62 -13.03
CA ILE A 597 -14.88 18.08 -13.66
C ILE A 597 -14.57 17.93 -15.15
N ALA A 598 -14.54 16.69 -15.63
CA ALA A 598 -14.25 16.39 -17.03
C ALA A 598 -15.30 15.43 -17.61
N LEU A 599 -15.60 15.59 -18.90
CA LEU A 599 -16.52 14.73 -19.65
C LEU A 599 -15.74 13.82 -20.59
N PRO A 600 -16.14 12.55 -20.77
CA PRO A 600 -15.53 11.68 -21.77
C PRO A 600 -15.63 12.30 -23.18
N LYS A 601 -14.51 12.36 -23.90
CA LYS A 601 -14.41 12.83 -25.29
C LYS A 601 -14.36 11.66 -26.28
N GLY A 602 -13.65 10.60 -25.90
CA GLY A 602 -13.48 9.38 -26.69
C GLY A 602 -12.27 8.58 -26.21
N ILE A 603 -12.17 7.31 -26.56
CA ILE A 603 -11.06 6.46 -26.13
C ILE A 603 -10.07 6.31 -27.30
N GLY A 604 -8.87 6.86 -27.11
CA GLY A 604 -7.75 6.73 -28.04
C GLY A 604 -6.82 5.58 -27.66
N ARG A 605 -5.76 5.40 -28.46
CA ARG A 605 -4.62 4.57 -28.10
C ARG A 605 -3.62 5.33 -27.24
N LEU A 606 -2.96 4.63 -26.32
CA LEU A 606 -1.81 5.15 -25.58
C LEU A 606 -0.51 4.80 -26.30
N TYR A 607 0.43 5.74 -26.33
CA TYR A 607 1.73 5.56 -26.95
C TYR A 607 2.83 6.00 -26.00
N PHE A 608 3.91 5.21 -25.92
CA PHE A 608 5.07 5.47 -25.08
C PHE A 608 6.34 5.40 -25.92
N LEU A 609 7.23 6.39 -25.79
CA LEU A 609 8.54 6.40 -26.44
C LEU A 609 9.62 6.68 -25.39
N PHE A 610 10.47 5.69 -25.18
CA PHE A 610 11.66 5.79 -24.32
C PHE A 610 12.85 6.23 -25.15
N GLN A 611 13.40 7.39 -24.81
CA GLN A 611 14.56 7.95 -25.48
C GLN A 611 15.84 7.18 -25.13
N LYS A 612 16.92 7.53 -25.84
CA LYS A 612 18.22 6.91 -25.63
C LYS A 612 18.64 7.04 -24.15
N PRO A 613 19.08 5.94 -23.51
CA PRO A 613 19.54 5.98 -22.12
C PRO A 613 20.73 6.93 -21.93
N ILE A 614 20.62 7.83 -20.95
CA ILE A 614 21.67 8.78 -20.58
C ILE A 614 22.44 8.20 -19.38
N VAL A 615 23.62 7.65 -19.67
CA VAL A 615 24.49 7.06 -18.65
C VAL A 615 25.17 8.16 -17.84
N THR A 616 25.02 8.08 -16.51
CA THR A 616 25.62 9.03 -15.56
C THR A 616 26.74 8.42 -14.72
N ALA A 617 26.82 7.08 -14.63
CA ALA A 617 27.85 6.38 -13.89
C ALA A 617 29.25 6.74 -14.38
N GLY A 618 30.17 7.05 -13.44
CA GLY A 618 31.55 7.41 -13.76
C GLY A 618 31.73 8.86 -14.25
N ARG A 619 30.68 9.68 -14.23
CA ARG A 619 30.70 11.10 -14.65
C ARG A 619 30.61 12.06 -13.46
N GLU A 620 30.86 11.59 -12.24
CA GLU A 620 30.70 12.39 -11.02
C GLU A 620 31.59 13.63 -11.00
N GLU A 621 32.81 13.54 -11.55
CA GLU A 621 33.73 14.68 -11.67
C GLU A 621 33.25 15.72 -12.68
N GLU A 622 32.65 15.30 -13.80
CA GLU A 622 32.06 16.20 -14.82
C GLU A 622 30.96 17.08 -14.22
N PHE A 623 30.15 16.50 -13.33
CA PHE A 623 28.99 17.14 -12.74
C PHE A 623 29.24 17.75 -11.36
N ARG A 624 30.52 17.96 -10.98
CA ARG A 624 30.86 18.90 -9.90
C ARG A 624 30.54 20.35 -10.30
N ASP A 625 30.58 20.63 -11.60
CA ASP A 625 30.17 21.89 -12.17
C ASP A 625 28.64 21.99 -12.20
N ARG A 626 28.12 23.07 -11.60
CA ARG A 626 26.69 23.34 -11.57
C ARG A 626 26.12 23.62 -12.97
N GLU A 627 26.88 24.24 -13.85
CA GLU A 627 26.44 24.54 -15.21
C GLU A 627 26.18 23.25 -16.00
N LYS A 628 27.08 22.26 -15.86
CA LYS A 628 26.91 20.92 -16.46
C LYS A 628 25.67 20.19 -15.96
N VAL A 629 25.36 20.30 -14.67
CA VAL A 629 24.12 19.72 -14.10
C VAL A 629 22.88 20.41 -14.69
N GLU A 630 22.92 21.74 -14.81
CA GLU A 630 21.82 22.52 -15.40
C GLU A 630 21.65 22.21 -16.90
N ASP A 631 22.74 21.98 -17.65
CA ASP A 631 22.70 21.57 -19.04
C ASP A 631 22.14 20.16 -19.23
N LEU A 632 22.56 19.20 -18.39
CA LEU A 632 21.99 17.86 -18.41
C LEU A 632 20.49 17.89 -18.06
N TYR A 633 20.08 18.71 -17.10
CA TYR A 633 18.67 18.92 -16.78
C TYR A 633 17.86 19.43 -17.98
N LYS A 634 18.36 20.46 -18.68
CA LYS A 634 17.74 20.97 -19.91
C LYS A 634 17.70 19.93 -21.01
N HIS A 635 18.76 19.14 -21.16
CA HIS A 635 18.84 18.07 -22.15
C HIS A 635 17.79 16.97 -21.87
N VAL A 636 17.68 16.50 -20.62
CA VAL A 636 16.64 15.53 -20.24
C VAL A 636 15.24 16.09 -20.52
N LYS A 637 15.00 17.37 -20.21
CA LYS A 637 13.72 18.04 -20.53
C LYS A 637 13.45 18.07 -22.04
N SER A 638 14.44 18.46 -22.86
CA SER A 638 14.28 18.53 -24.32
C SER A 638 14.04 17.15 -24.95
N GLU A 639 14.63 16.09 -24.40
CA GLU A 639 14.39 14.71 -24.86
C GLU A 639 12.94 14.27 -24.60
N VAL A 640 12.37 14.64 -23.44
CA VAL A 640 10.94 14.41 -23.14
C VAL A 640 10.05 15.19 -24.11
N GLU A 641 10.33 16.48 -24.33
CA GLU A 641 9.57 17.31 -25.28
C GLU A 641 9.64 16.74 -26.70
N THR A 642 10.82 16.29 -27.12
CA THR A 642 11.03 15.64 -28.43
C THR A 642 10.21 14.36 -28.55
N ALA A 643 10.18 13.53 -27.50
CA ALA A 643 9.39 12.30 -27.50
C ALA A 643 7.89 12.59 -27.60
N LEU A 644 7.39 13.59 -26.86
CA LEU A 644 5.99 14.02 -26.92
C LEU A 644 5.61 14.51 -28.32
N LEU A 645 6.40 15.42 -28.90
CA LEU A 645 6.16 15.97 -30.24
C LEU A 645 6.16 14.87 -31.31
N TYR A 646 7.16 13.98 -31.24
CA TYR A 646 7.25 12.85 -32.16
C TYR A 646 6.01 11.96 -32.11
N LEU A 647 5.58 11.55 -30.90
CA LEU A 647 4.40 10.71 -30.73
C LEU A 647 3.11 11.43 -31.13
N GLN A 648 2.99 12.72 -30.83
CA GLN A 648 1.83 13.53 -31.24
C GLN A 648 1.68 13.62 -32.76
N GLU A 649 2.80 13.69 -33.50
CA GLU A 649 2.80 13.72 -34.95
C GLU A 649 2.55 12.33 -35.54
N LYS A 650 3.37 11.33 -35.17
CA LYS A 650 3.31 9.98 -35.74
C LYS A 650 1.99 9.26 -35.49
N ARG A 651 1.35 9.48 -34.34
CA ARG A 651 0.03 8.88 -34.04
C ARG A 651 -1.07 9.33 -35.01
N LYS A 652 -0.90 10.42 -35.77
CA LYS A 652 -1.85 10.84 -36.81
C LYS A 652 -1.88 9.86 -37.99
N GLU A 653 -0.79 9.12 -38.20
CA GLU A 653 -0.67 8.09 -39.23
C GLU A 653 -1.25 6.74 -38.78
N ASP A 654 -1.65 6.58 -37.51
CA ASP A 654 -2.18 5.32 -36.98
C ASP A 654 -3.66 5.11 -37.35
N PRO A 655 -3.98 4.16 -38.25
CA PRO A 655 -5.37 3.90 -38.64
C PRO A 655 -6.23 3.30 -37.52
N TYR A 656 -5.59 2.77 -36.47
CA TYR A 656 -6.22 2.14 -35.30
C TYR A 656 -6.11 3.00 -34.04
N ARG A 657 -5.84 4.31 -34.18
CA ARG A 657 -5.84 5.25 -33.05
C ARG A 657 -7.20 5.30 -32.34
N HIS A 658 -8.29 5.28 -33.11
CA HIS A 658 -9.65 5.39 -32.59
C HIS A 658 -10.21 4.03 -32.14
N PHE A 659 -10.98 4.03 -31.06
CA PHE A 659 -11.51 2.81 -30.45
C PHE A 659 -12.26 1.89 -31.41
N VAL A 660 -13.15 2.42 -32.27
CA VAL A 660 -14.02 1.58 -33.12
C VAL A 660 -13.23 0.82 -34.18
N SER A 661 -12.33 1.49 -34.91
CA SER A 661 -11.51 0.83 -35.94
C SER A 661 -10.60 -0.22 -35.33
N ARG A 662 -10.05 0.07 -34.16
CA ARG A 662 -9.23 -0.86 -33.39
C ARG A 662 -10.00 -2.06 -32.87
N MET A 663 -11.14 -1.84 -32.23
CA MET A 663 -11.96 -2.92 -31.65
C MET A 663 -12.41 -3.91 -32.73
N LEU A 664 -12.74 -3.44 -33.93
CA LEU A 664 -13.09 -4.32 -35.06
C LEU A 664 -11.91 -5.20 -35.46
N TYR A 665 -10.69 -4.65 -35.51
CA TYR A 665 -9.48 -5.39 -35.82
C TYR A 665 -9.08 -6.36 -34.70
N GLU A 666 -9.14 -5.96 -33.44
CA GLU A 666 -8.68 -6.79 -32.32
C GLU A 666 -9.71 -7.86 -31.90
N SER A 667 -10.89 -7.87 -32.53
CA SER A 667 -11.96 -8.82 -32.24
C SER A 667 -11.61 -10.26 -32.66
N PRO A 668 -12.41 -11.27 -32.24
CA PRO A 668 -12.29 -12.63 -32.76
C PRO A 668 -12.38 -12.71 -34.29
N LEU A 669 -13.09 -11.77 -34.92
CA LEU A 669 -13.19 -11.66 -36.38
C LEU A 669 -11.90 -11.13 -37.02
N GLY A 670 -11.05 -10.44 -36.24
CA GLY A 670 -9.80 -9.82 -36.68
C GLY A 670 -8.54 -10.44 -36.05
N GLN A 671 -8.56 -11.76 -35.81
CA GLN A 671 -7.41 -12.59 -35.42
C GLN A 671 -6.99 -12.56 -33.94
N ASN A 672 -7.70 -11.85 -33.05
CA ASN A 672 -7.35 -11.74 -31.62
C ASN A 672 -5.89 -11.29 -31.39
N ARG A 673 -5.37 -10.40 -32.24
CA ARG A 673 -4.03 -9.82 -32.11
C ARG A 673 -4.14 -8.31 -31.92
N GLN A 674 -3.17 -7.72 -31.22
CA GLN A 674 -3.08 -6.28 -31.10
C GLN A 674 -3.05 -5.64 -32.49
N ALA A 675 -3.87 -4.62 -32.72
CA ALA A 675 -3.91 -3.93 -33.99
C ALA A 675 -2.54 -3.26 -34.26
N PRO A 676 -2.03 -3.30 -35.50
CA PRO A 676 -0.77 -2.66 -35.82
C PRO A 676 -0.87 -1.14 -35.58
N THR A 677 0.27 -0.47 -35.66
CA THR A 677 0.39 0.97 -35.48
C THR A 677 1.26 1.55 -36.59
N PHE A 678 1.56 2.84 -36.51
CA PHE A 678 2.49 3.50 -37.44
C PHE A 678 3.88 2.84 -37.38
N LYS A 679 4.64 2.96 -38.47
CA LYS A 679 6.05 2.59 -38.46
C LYS A 679 6.87 3.76 -37.90
N PRO A 680 7.74 3.53 -36.90
CA PRO A 680 8.58 4.58 -36.36
C PRO A 680 9.42 5.22 -37.46
#